data_AF-A0A0A7S2K1-F1
#
_entry.id   AF-A0A0A7S2K1-F1
#
_cell.length_a   1.000
_cell.length_b   1.000
_cell.length_c   1.000
_cell.angle_alpha   90.00
_cell.angle_beta   90.00
_cell.angle_gamma   90.00
#
_symmetry.space_group_name_H-M   'P 1'
#
loop_
_entity.id
_entity.type
_entity.pdbx_description
1 polymer ?
#
loop_
_entity_poly.entity_id
_entity_poly.type
_entity_poly.pdbx_seq_one_letter_code
_entity_poly.pdbx_strand_id
1 'polypeptide(L)'
;MSENKKKQTEGYKYYAGASMIFCQGSIDKLINISIADRVAWQGAIQDGTLNINKTSLFGGQSREGGVSGYIDIYSGHDKHSRNNYLARKISEIVPAYRYVAGAVFRHFYWGNNPYLKDVSFVVQRIHYQDAKKTPQWYNERAAIKSDDWFENIAIHFILDTSESMRGERIIALKTAMKKAINKLEASINLNLTRLDILITTYQGRSPQKKLIRNVSKNDIPDLLDFIDNLTIVGGENLETVLSESVNFFEDINSIGMNLCCIFVSDGELEDVDSIKNNKIHDLINKRGNFSEKEGREVNIYCINIVNRNISLSSKIDNTPEDGVPIISDVNSDLIYDTVISAINCADYDMNPAHILRELVLSQHTGFNSQSLQNLINESSFKIAADKFFEERLGLSYLWNSQSKFEDLRKNIEKVADCVLVQNAETNQFEIKLIRDNYDITKLPIFDKTNIVKISDIKKNIVTEMINSVTVNFIDRKNDYKQGSVTVRDDALIAIAGRENNTTVSYDTVYSRLLASRLAMRDLAYLSSDLESVTLTINLDGRTLGRGDVFLLNMPHLGLDNVVMRIISADYGTQKNNQVTFECSRDVFSLPTSSVINVQPSVSPDKGIARPVEDFVIIESPYYELVYNYGQQMVDRLLTGDNELSGQIAAAFVGLPENALLAELVTSLSDNFDNAENVFECEMRKLLSQIDRMDSVITLNGSLEDDEYKWILIDDEILFVESHNGNELIVKRGCLDTIPEMHSQNSRVYFCGGQLMLKSEEYNEGDKVDCRIITRTSTNLLDITDATGRVVDITGRAIRPYPPANVTINGSYYPSSIIGKTIEINWSSRNRLQQTSGIMVGWYEGDVTVENGVKYRVILRHFSNVLVDTIVEEPCFLFDISHLKKGDFHIELSSIKNDLESSQKFKHTLNVGKDIEFIFDKEHKTELEFIFED
;
A
#
# COMPACT_ATOMS: atom_id res chain seq x y z
N MET A 1 -18.88 -73.34 -0.54
CA MET A 1 -18.86 -72.72 0.81
C MET A 1 -18.07 -71.43 0.71
N SER A 2 -18.73 -70.28 0.70
CA SER A 2 -18.06 -68.98 0.80
C SER A 2 -17.81 -68.71 2.29
N GLU A 3 -16.54 -68.66 2.70
CA GLU A 3 -16.16 -68.33 4.07
C GLU A 3 -16.70 -66.95 4.46
N ASN A 4 -17.52 -66.92 5.52
CA ASN A 4 -17.95 -65.70 6.17
C ASN A 4 -16.72 -64.97 6.75
N LYS A 5 -16.23 -63.93 6.06
CA LYS A 5 -15.27 -62.99 6.63
C LYS A 5 -15.86 -62.37 7.90
N LYS A 6 -15.23 -62.61 9.05
CA LYS A 6 -15.56 -61.92 10.31
C LYS A 6 -15.40 -60.42 10.11
N LYS A 7 -16.46 -59.63 10.38
CA LYS A 7 -16.38 -58.17 10.44
C LYS A 7 -15.35 -57.79 11.52
N GLN A 8 -14.29 -57.11 11.12
CA GLN A 8 -13.30 -56.53 12.02
C GLN A 8 -13.69 -55.08 12.31
N THR A 9 -13.75 -54.70 13.58
CA THR A 9 -13.99 -53.31 13.98
C THR A 9 -12.70 -52.51 13.78
N GLU A 10 -12.73 -51.52 12.90
CA GLU A 10 -11.58 -50.64 12.60
C GLU A 10 -11.49 -49.43 13.56
N GLY A 11 -12.59 -49.06 14.22
CA GLY A 11 -12.67 -47.97 15.21
C GLY A 11 -14.11 -47.71 15.68
N TYR A 12 -14.27 -46.80 16.65
CA TYR A 12 -15.58 -46.37 17.16
C TYR A 12 -15.84 -44.91 16.82
N LYS A 13 -17.09 -44.55 16.50
CA LYS A 13 -17.54 -43.17 16.35
C LYS A 13 -18.21 -42.72 17.65
N TYR A 14 -17.82 -41.57 18.18
CA TYR A 14 -18.35 -41.05 19.43
C TYR A 14 -19.39 -39.95 19.17
N TYR A 15 -20.55 -40.09 19.82
CA TYR A 15 -21.65 -39.14 19.73
C TYR A 15 -22.01 -38.62 21.11
N ALA A 16 -22.13 -37.32 21.26
CA ALA A 16 -22.54 -36.68 22.50
C ALA A 16 -23.38 -35.44 22.24
N GLY A 17 -24.38 -35.20 23.09
CA GLY A 17 -25.05 -33.91 23.15
C GLY A 17 -24.39 -33.03 24.19
N ALA A 18 -24.21 -31.74 23.87
CA ALA A 18 -23.60 -30.77 24.77
C ALA A 18 -24.38 -29.45 24.74
N SER A 19 -24.48 -28.78 25.87
CA SER A 19 -24.96 -27.39 25.97
C SER A 19 -23.81 -26.54 26.47
N MET A 20 -23.39 -25.57 25.67
CA MET A 20 -22.24 -24.70 25.93
C MET A 20 -22.70 -23.25 25.97
N ILE A 21 -22.25 -22.50 26.97
CA ILE A 21 -22.55 -21.06 27.11
C ILE A 21 -21.29 -20.27 26.78
N PHE A 22 -21.44 -19.25 25.94
CA PHE A 22 -20.33 -18.42 25.46
C PHE A 22 -20.11 -17.23 26.39
N CYS A 23 -21.16 -16.45 26.61
CA CYS A 23 -21.12 -15.24 27.42
C CYS A 23 -22.52 -14.86 27.95
N GLN A 24 -22.53 -13.97 28.94
CA GLN A 24 -23.75 -13.31 29.39
C GLN A 24 -24.09 -12.14 28.46
N GLY A 25 -25.38 -11.91 28.22
CA GLY A 25 -25.85 -10.84 27.34
C GLY A 25 -26.16 -11.32 25.92
N SER A 26 -26.75 -10.41 25.12
CA SER A 26 -27.04 -10.69 23.72
C SER A 26 -25.80 -10.46 22.86
N ILE A 27 -25.44 -11.44 22.03
CA ILE A 27 -24.47 -11.27 20.94
C ILE A 27 -25.17 -10.77 19.67
N ASP A 28 -24.43 -10.09 18.80
CA ASP A 28 -24.90 -9.72 17.48
C ASP A 28 -24.96 -10.96 16.59
N LYS A 29 -23.87 -11.75 16.58
CA LYS A 29 -23.72 -12.98 15.78
C LYS A 29 -22.57 -13.86 16.29
N LEU A 30 -22.67 -15.17 16.04
CA LEU A 30 -21.58 -16.13 16.09
C LEU A 30 -20.82 -16.09 14.76
N ILE A 31 -19.48 -16.03 14.83
CA ILE A 31 -18.57 -15.90 13.68
C ILE A 31 -17.86 -17.22 13.37
N ASN A 32 -17.33 -17.91 14.39
CA ASN A 32 -16.49 -19.10 14.18
C ASN A 32 -16.72 -20.13 15.28
N ILE A 33 -16.67 -21.41 14.92
CA ILE A 33 -16.57 -22.56 15.80
C ILE A 33 -15.33 -23.35 15.38
N SER A 34 -14.35 -23.43 16.28
CA SER A 34 -13.16 -24.26 16.10
C SER A 34 -13.17 -25.44 17.07
N ILE A 35 -12.71 -26.61 16.61
CA ILE A 35 -12.59 -27.83 17.42
C ILE A 35 -11.18 -28.37 17.29
N ALA A 36 -10.45 -28.44 18.41
CA ALA A 36 -9.00 -28.72 18.46
C ALA A 36 -8.20 -27.86 17.46
N ASP A 37 -8.39 -26.54 17.55
CA ASP A 37 -7.70 -25.51 16.75
C ASP A 37 -7.90 -25.63 15.22
N ARG A 38 -8.96 -26.32 14.80
CA ARG A 38 -9.39 -26.39 13.39
C ARG A 38 -10.79 -25.82 13.24
N VAL A 39 -10.97 -24.97 12.25
CA VAL A 39 -12.28 -24.39 11.90
C VAL A 39 -13.24 -25.50 11.53
N ALA A 40 -14.29 -25.67 12.34
CA ALA A 40 -15.38 -26.62 12.09
C ALA A 40 -16.55 -25.94 11.36
N TRP A 41 -16.75 -24.65 11.61
CA TRP A 41 -17.76 -23.80 10.97
C TRP A 41 -17.36 -22.34 11.09
N GLN A 42 -17.57 -21.54 10.04
CA GLN A 42 -17.34 -20.10 10.04
C GLN A 42 -18.45 -19.40 9.26
N GLY A 43 -19.11 -18.39 9.81
CA GLY A 43 -20.21 -17.70 9.13
C GLY A 43 -20.79 -16.58 9.98
N ALA A 44 -22.06 -16.25 9.80
CA ALA A 44 -22.77 -15.32 10.69
C ALA A 44 -24.16 -15.86 11.02
N ILE A 45 -24.37 -16.16 12.30
CA ILE A 45 -25.69 -16.57 12.79
C ILE A 45 -25.98 -15.91 14.12
N GLN A 46 -27.15 -15.28 14.24
CA GLN A 46 -27.61 -14.72 15.51
C GLN A 46 -28.35 -15.79 16.33
N ASP A 47 -29.38 -16.40 15.74
CA ASP A 47 -30.20 -17.45 16.36
C ASP A 47 -30.58 -18.49 15.28
N GLY A 48 -30.71 -19.76 15.65
CA GLY A 48 -31.20 -20.78 14.74
C GLY A 48 -30.50 -22.12 14.88
N THR A 49 -30.71 -23.03 13.92
CA THR A 49 -30.03 -24.33 13.89
C THR A 49 -29.09 -24.38 12.71
N LEU A 50 -27.79 -24.59 12.96
CA LEU A 50 -26.79 -24.84 11.93
C LEU A 50 -26.45 -26.34 11.86
N ASN A 51 -25.90 -26.77 10.72
CA ASN A 51 -25.46 -28.15 10.51
C ASN A 51 -23.98 -28.16 10.10
N ILE A 52 -23.15 -28.87 10.88
CA ILE A 52 -21.76 -29.11 10.52
C ILE A 52 -21.64 -30.47 9.85
N ASN A 53 -20.91 -30.55 8.74
CA ASN A 53 -20.60 -31.81 8.05
C ASN A 53 -19.14 -31.88 7.61
N LYS A 54 -18.22 -31.86 8.58
CA LYS A 54 -16.77 -31.97 8.36
C LYS A 54 -16.26 -33.32 8.88
N THR A 55 -16.80 -34.40 8.33
CA THR A 55 -16.52 -35.78 8.78
C THR A 55 -15.06 -36.22 8.64
N SER A 56 -14.25 -35.46 7.88
CA SER A 56 -12.81 -35.66 7.70
C SER A 56 -11.93 -34.57 8.32
N LEU A 57 -12.46 -33.71 9.20
CA LEU A 57 -11.74 -32.57 9.79
C LEU A 57 -10.39 -32.97 10.43
N PHE A 58 -10.29 -34.19 10.97
CA PHE A 58 -9.10 -34.72 11.62
C PHE A 58 -8.43 -35.85 10.81
N GLY A 59 -8.55 -35.81 9.48
CA GLY A 59 -7.91 -36.77 8.57
C GLY A 59 -8.76 -38.00 8.25
N GLY A 60 -10.08 -37.93 8.45
CA GLY A 60 -11.04 -38.94 7.99
C GLY A 60 -10.94 -40.27 8.71
N GLN A 61 -11.55 -41.31 8.12
CA GLN A 61 -11.62 -42.65 8.72
C GLN A 61 -10.24 -43.29 8.93
N SER A 62 -9.25 -42.90 8.14
CA SER A 62 -7.85 -43.33 8.27
C SER A 62 -7.10 -42.71 9.46
N ARG A 63 -7.68 -41.72 10.15
CA ARG A 63 -7.10 -41.05 11.32
C ARG A 63 -8.17 -40.88 12.41
N GLU A 64 -8.42 -39.65 12.88
CA GLU A 64 -9.31 -39.40 14.01
C GLU A 64 -10.75 -39.05 13.60
N GLY A 65 -11.08 -39.18 12.31
CA GLY A 65 -12.39 -38.85 11.78
C GLY A 65 -12.57 -37.34 11.56
N GLY A 66 -13.60 -36.78 12.19
CA GLY A 66 -14.03 -35.39 12.02
C GLY A 66 -15.28 -35.12 12.85
N VAL A 67 -16.06 -34.11 12.47
CA VAL A 67 -17.23 -33.67 13.24
C VAL A 67 -18.47 -33.50 12.35
N SER A 68 -19.64 -33.85 12.89
CA SER A 68 -20.89 -33.63 12.16
C SER A 68 -22.14 -33.65 13.04
N GLY A 69 -23.11 -32.82 12.71
CA GLY A 69 -24.44 -32.82 13.33
C GLY A 69 -25.02 -31.42 13.43
N TYR A 70 -26.23 -31.36 14.00
CA TYR A 70 -26.97 -30.11 14.19
C TYR A 70 -26.57 -29.41 15.49
N ILE A 71 -26.49 -28.09 15.44
CA ILE A 71 -26.19 -27.23 16.58
C ILE A 71 -27.22 -26.11 16.62
N ASP A 72 -27.93 -25.97 17.74
CA ASP A 72 -28.86 -24.84 17.96
C ASP A 72 -28.09 -23.68 18.60
N ILE A 73 -28.07 -22.51 17.98
CA ILE A 73 -27.43 -21.27 18.43
C ILE A 73 -28.45 -20.34 19.08
N TYR A 74 -28.04 -19.75 20.19
CA TYR A 74 -28.78 -18.80 21.00
C TYR A 74 -27.99 -17.51 21.14
N SER A 75 -28.54 -16.39 20.66
CA SER A 75 -27.90 -15.07 20.80
C SER A 75 -27.91 -14.53 22.23
N GLY A 76 -28.80 -15.01 23.09
CA GLY A 76 -28.95 -14.60 24.49
C GLY A 76 -30.09 -13.61 24.77
N HIS A 77 -30.99 -13.36 23.82
CA HIS A 77 -32.09 -12.41 24.02
C HIS A 77 -33.19 -12.92 24.97
N ASP A 78 -33.97 -11.99 25.54
CA ASP A 78 -34.98 -12.24 26.59
C ASP A 78 -36.22 -13.07 26.14
N LYS A 79 -36.42 -13.22 24.84
CA LYS A 79 -37.57 -13.89 24.21
C LYS A 79 -37.29 -15.33 23.74
N HIS A 80 -36.17 -15.94 24.13
CA HIS A 80 -35.90 -17.33 23.78
C HIS A 80 -36.95 -18.31 24.31
N SER A 81 -37.27 -19.28 23.46
CA SER A 81 -38.07 -20.45 23.80
C SER A 81 -37.18 -21.59 24.30
N ARG A 82 -37.75 -22.53 25.07
CA ARG A 82 -37.01 -23.69 25.57
C ARG A 82 -36.47 -24.53 24.40
N ASN A 83 -35.20 -24.95 24.49
CA ASN A 83 -34.61 -25.85 23.50
C ASN A 83 -35.35 -27.20 23.52
N ASN A 84 -35.88 -27.61 22.37
CA ASN A 84 -36.67 -28.84 22.25
C ASN A 84 -35.84 -30.13 22.42
N TYR A 85 -34.54 -30.11 22.10
CA TYR A 85 -33.64 -31.24 22.27
C TYR A 85 -33.28 -31.44 23.75
N LEU A 86 -32.95 -30.37 24.47
CA LEU A 86 -32.71 -30.41 25.91
C LEU A 86 -33.97 -30.82 26.67
N ALA A 87 -35.14 -30.28 26.29
CA ALA A 87 -36.41 -30.66 26.92
C ALA A 87 -36.70 -32.16 26.79
N ARG A 88 -36.36 -32.76 25.64
CA ARG A 88 -36.50 -34.21 25.38
C ARG A 88 -35.45 -35.07 26.06
N LYS A 89 -34.21 -34.56 26.23
CA LYS A 89 -33.08 -35.34 26.79
C LYS A 89 -32.94 -35.22 28.31
N ILE A 90 -33.37 -34.10 28.89
CA ILE A 90 -33.25 -33.79 30.31
C ILE A 90 -34.65 -33.80 30.96
N SER A 91 -35.45 -32.75 30.75
CA SER A 91 -36.87 -32.72 31.11
C SER A 91 -37.59 -31.48 30.54
N GLU A 92 -38.93 -31.50 30.49
CA GLU A 92 -39.74 -30.37 29.99
C GLU A 92 -39.62 -29.09 30.83
N ILE A 93 -39.12 -29.16 32.06
CA ILE A 93 -38.93 -27.99 32.94
C ILE A 93 -37.56 -27.31 32.74
N VAL A 94 -36.76 -27.74 31.76
CA VAL A 94 -35.49 -27.09 31.43
C VAL A 94 -35.71 -25.58 31.19
N PRO A 95 -34.88 -24.70 31.78
CA PRO A 95 -34.98 -23.27 31.51
C PRO A 95 -34.78 -22.96 30.03
N ALA A 96 -35.33 -21.83 29.59
CA ALA A 96 -35.05 -21.31 28.24
C ALA A 96 -33.65 -20.64 28.13
N TYR A 97 -32.85 -20.67 29.20
CA TYR A 97 -31.52 -20.05 29.29
C TYR A 97 -31.46 -18.64 28.68
N ARG A 98 -32.47 -17.82 28.97
CA ARG A 98 -32.53 -16.42 28.55
C ARG A 98 -31.37 -15.64 29.17
N TYR A 99 -30.93 -14.58 28.50
CA TYR A 99 -29.85 -13.69 28.94
C TYR A 99 -28.43 -14.28 28.84
N VAL A 100 -28.26 -15.47 28.27
CA VAL A 100 -26.95 -16.08 27.98
C VAL A 100 -26.88 -16.56 26.54
N ALA A 101 -25.80 -16.20 25.85
CA ALA A 101 -25.53 -16.69 24.50
C ALA A 101 -24.88 -18.07 24.56
N GLY A 102 -25.23 -18.98 23.64
CA GLY A 102 -24.69 -20.34 23.68
C GLY A 102 -25.08 -21.23 22.50
N ALA A 103 -24.61 -22.47 22.55
CA ALA A 103 -24.88 -23.51 21.57
C ALA A 103 -25.35 -24.81 22.22
N VAL A 104 -26.30 -25.50 21.57
CA VAL A 104 -26.74 -26.85 21.92
C VAL A 104 -26.43 -27.81 20.78
N PHE A 105 -25.43 -28.67 20.99
CA PHE A 105 -25.02 -29.73 20.09
C PHE A 105 -25.99 -30.92 20.22
N ARG A 106 -26.66 -31.29 19.14
CA ARG A 106 -27.74 -32.29 19.13
C ARG A 106 -27.21 -33.65 18.70
N HIS A 107 -26.94 -34.55 19.66
CA HIS A 107 -26.37 -35.88 19.41
C HIS A 107 -25.24 -35.83 18.38
N PHE A 108 -24.29 -34.93 18.62
CA PHE A 108 -23.28 -34.52 17.65
C PHE A 108 -22.15 -35.55 17.58
N TYR A 109 -21.61 -35.79 16.38
CA TYR A 109 -20.45 -36.65 16.15
C TYR A 109 -19.16 -35.87 16.47
N TRP A 110 -18.40 -36.37 17.44
CA TRP A 110 -17.17 -35.73 17.97
C TRP A 110 -15.87 -36.37 17.48
N GLY A 111 -15.96 -37.27 16.50
CA GLY A 111 -14.81 -37.98 15.94
C GLY A 111 -14.68 -39.41 16.46
N ASN A 112 -13.53 -40.00 16.15
CA ASN A 112 -13.22 -41.40 16.48
C ASN A 112 -12.42 -41.55 17.78
N ASN A 113 -12.20 -40.45 18.50
CA ASN A 113 -11.47 -40.43 19.76
C ASN A 113 -12.47 -40.34 20.95
N PRO A 114 -12.32 -41.14 22.01
CA PRO A 114 -13.17 -41.07 23.20
C PRO A 114 -13.08 -39.77 24.00
N TYR A 115 -12.04 -38.96 23.79
CA TYR A 115 -11.88 -37.67 24.49
C TYR A 115 -12.60 -36.53 23.75
N LEU A 116 -13.37 -35.75 24.50
CA LEU A 116 -13.98 -34.54 23.97
C LEU A 116 -12.87 -33.52 23.69
N LYS A 117 -12.81 -33.06 22.44
CA LYS A 117 -11.83 -32.06 21.99
C LYS A 117 -12.23 -30.67 22.47
N ASP A 118 -11.22 -29.81 22.65
CA ASP A 118 -11.44 -28.42 23.01
C ASP A 118 -12.23 -27.70 21.92
N VAL A 119 -13.24 -26.94 22.33
CA VAL A 119 -14.12 -26.17 21.45
C VAL A 119 -13.96 -24.70 21.77
N SER A 120 -13.66 -23.91 20.76
CA SER A 120 -13.57 -22.45 20.86
C SER A 120 -14.59 -21.78 19.95
N PHE A 121 -15.05 -20.61 20.38
CA PHE A 121 -16.08 -19.83 19.71
C PHE A 121 -15.60 -18.40 19.54
N VAL A 122 -15.90 -17.80 18.40
CA VAL A 122 -15.73 -16.36 18.18
C VAL A 122 -17.10 -15.75 17.95
N VAL A 123 -17.43 -14.72 18.72
CA VAL A 123 -18.71 -14.02 18.67
C VAL A 123 -18.48 -12.52 18.51
N GLN A 124 -19.40 -11.85 17.81
CA GLN A 124 -19.46 -10.40 17.77
C GLN A 124 -20.50 -9.91 18.78
N ARG A 125 -20.13 -8.93 19.61
CA ARG A 125 -21.03 -8.24 20.54
C ARG A 125 -20.67 -6.75 20.55
N ILE A 126 -21.32 -5.98 19.69
CA ILE A 126 -21.04 -4.54 19.50
C ILE A 126 -22.30 -3.70 19.72
N HIS A 127 -23.42 -4.06 19.09
CA HIS A 127 -24.55 -3.15 18.93
C HIS A 127 -25.55 -3.14 20.10
N TYR A 128 -25.37 -4.02 21.07
CA TYR A 128 -26.27 -4.15 22.21
C TYR A 128 -25.53 -4.13 23.54
N GLN A 129 -26.05 -3.35 24.49
CA GLN A 129 -25.49 -3.26 25.84
C GLN A 129 -25.89 -4.46 26.71
N ASP A 130 -27.12 -4.93 26.54
CA ASP A 130 -27.73 -5.93 27.40
C ASP A 130 -28.54 -6.96 26.60
N ALA A 131 -29.02 -7.97 27.31
CA ALA A 131 -29.83 -9.03 26.71
C ALA A 131 -31.29 -8.62 26.38
N LYS A 132 -31.71 -7.39 26.73
CA LYS A 132 -32.96 -6.80 26.25
C LYS A 132 -32.80 -6.13 24.89
N LYS A 133 -31.61 -6.22 24.27
CA LYS A 133 -31.24 -5.55 23.03
C LYS A 133 -31.35 -4.02 23.13
N THR A 134 -31.02 -3.45 24.29
CA THR A 134 -30.85 -2.00 24.42
C THR A 134 -29.72 -1.55 23.47
N PRO A 135 -29.96 -0.59 22.56
CA PRO A 135 -28.95 -0.13 21.61
C PRO A 135 -27.68 0.35 22.31
N GLN A 136 -26.52 0.09 21.71
CA GLN A 136 -25.24 0.58 22.20
C GLN A 136 -25.21 2.12 22.23
N TRP A 137 -24.50 2.68 23.21
CA TRP A 137 -24.22 4.12 23.25
C TRP A 137 -23.42 4.51 22.02
N TYR A 138 -23.81 5.61 21.36
CA TYR A 138 -23.17 6.09 20.13
C TYR A 138 -22.92 4.97 19.10
N ASN A 139 -24.00 4.24 18.77
CA ASN A 139 -23.97 2.97 18.04
C ASN A 139 -23.33 3.08 16.64
N GLU A 140 -23.52 4.22 15.98
CA GLU A 140 -22.94 4.57 14.68
C GLU A 140 -21.40 4.67 14.67
N ARG A 141 -20.76 4.69 15.86
CA ARG A 141 -19.31 4.66 16.04
C ARG A 141 -18.81 3.44 16.82
N ALA A 142 -19.72 2.56 17.26
CA ALA A 142 -19.38 1.41 18.10
C ALA A 142 -18.61 0.32 17.32
N ALA A 143 -19.03 0.05 16.08
CA ALA A 143 -18.40 -0.93 15.21
C ALA A 143 -17.31 -0.29 14.37
N ILE A 144 -16.05 -0.64 14.62
CA ILE A 144 -14.93 -0.25 13.78
C ILE A 144 -14.63 -1.42 12.85
N LYS A 145 -14.65 -1.14 11.55
CA LYS A 145 -14.32 -2.15 10.53
C LYS A 145 -12.83 -2.44 10.59
N SER A 146 -12.45 -3.72 10.68
CA SER A 146 -11.05 -4.13 10.60
C SER A 146 -10.45 -3.74 9.24
N ASP A 147 -9.24 -3.17 9.25
CA ASP A 147 -8.53 -2.62 8.08
C ASP A 147 -8.18 -3.67 7.00
N ASP A 148 -8.37 -4.95 7.32
CA ASP A 148 -7.92 -6.10 6.53
C ASP A 148 -8.72 -6.36 5.23
N TRP A 149 -9.70 -5.51 4.89
CA TRP A 149 -10.54 -5.66 3.70
C TRP A 149 -11.13 -4.35 3.14
N PHE A 150 -10.43 -3.77 2.16
CA PHE A 150 -10.97 -3.47 0.83
C PHE A 150 -9.82 -3.15 -0.13
N GLU A 151 -9.28 -4.21 -0.74
CA GLU A 151 -8.86 -4.13 -2.14
C GLU A 151 -10.13 -4.15 -3.02
N ASN A 152 -9.97 -3.78 -4.29
CA ASN A 152 -11.02 -3.74 -5.31
C ASN A 152 -11.95 -4.98 -5.24
N ILE A 153 -13.26 -4.84 -5.47
CA ILE A 153 -14.25 -5.92 -5.30
C ILE A 153 -15.17 -6.05 -6.51
N ALA A 154 -15.51 -7.29 -6.89
CA ALA A 154 -16.48 -7.60 -7.93
C ALA A 154 -17.55 -8.55 -7.37
N ILE A 155 -18.81 -8.12 -7.41
CA ILE A 155 -19.94 -8.84 -6.83
C ILE A 155 -20.94 -9.20 -7.92
N HIS A 156 -21.29 -10.48 -8.01
CA HIS A 156 -22.39 -10.96 -8.82
C HIS A 156 -23.56 -11.40 -7.93
N PHE A 157 -24.69 -10.70 -8.00
CA PHE A 157 -25.95 -11.13 -7.37
C PHE A 157 -26.80 -11.94 -8.34
N ILE A 158 -27.10 -13.19 -7.97
CA ILE A 158 -28.06 -14.05 -8.64
C ILE A 158 -29.34 -14.08 -7.81
N LEU A 159 -30.42 -13.55 -8.38
CA LEU A 159 -31.70 -13.37 -7.70
C LEU A 159 -32.76 -14.27 -8.32
N ASP A 160 -33.34 -15.15 -7.52
CA ASP A 160 -34.43 -16.02 -7.98
C ASP A 160 -35.70 -15.23 -8.26
N THR A 161 -36.19 -15.33 -9.50
CA THR A 161 -37.46 -14.73 -9.95
C THR A 161 -38.38 -15.76 -10.57
N SER A 162 -38.20 -17.04 -10.24
CA SER A 162 -39.08 -18.12 -10.66
C SER A 162 -40.50 -17.96 -10.08
N GLU A 163 -41.43 -18.79 -10.55
CA GLU A 163 -42.84 -18.72 -10.13
C GLU A 163 -43.04 -18.96 -8.63
N SER A 164 -42.13 -19.69 -7.97
CA SER A 164 -42.16 -19.97 -6.53
C SER A 164 -41.86 -18.73 -5.68
N MET A 165 -41.22 -17.72 -6.27
CA MET A 165 -40.86 -16.45 -5.62
C MET A 165 -41.99 -15.42 -5.58
N ARG A 166 -43.17 -15.74 -6.12
CA ARG A 166 -44.34 -14.84 -6.13
C ARG A 166 -44.79 -14.41 -4.74
N GLY A 167 -45.42 -13.24 -4.67
CA GLY A 167 -46.03 -12.71 -3.45
C GLY A 167 -45.02 -12.03 -2.53
N GLU A 168 -45.08 -12.33 -1.23
CA GLU A 168 -44.25 -11.65 -0.22
C GLU A 168 -42.75 -11.93 -0.39
N ARG A 169 -42.37 -13.08 -0.99
CA ARG A 169 -40.96 -13.52 -1.14
C ARG A 169 -40.15 -12.56 -2.00
N ILE A 170 -40.61 -12.27 -3.22
CA ILE A 170 -39.94 -11.31 -4.11
C ILE A 170 -39.92 -9.90 -3.53
N ILE A 171 -40.96 -9.49 -2.78
CA ILE A 171 -40.99 -8.18 -2.11
C ILE A 171 -39.90 -8.10 -1.04
N ALA A 172 -39.77 -9.14 -0.21
CA ALA A 172 -38.72 -9.21 0.80
C ALA A 172 -37.32 -9.26 0.18
N LEU A 173 -37.13 -10.01 -0.91
CA LEU A 173 -35.88 -10.06 -1.65
C LEU A 173 -35.50 -8.67 -2.21
N LYS A 174 -36.41 -8.00 -2.92
CA LYS A 174 -36.17 -6.63 -3.44
C LYS A 174 -35.80 -5.66 -2.34
N THR A 175 -36.55 -5.69 -1.23
CA THR A 175 -36.29 -4.82 -0.07
C THR A 175 -34.90 -5.08 0.53
N ALA A 176 -34.52 -6.35 0.67
CA ALA A 176 -33.20 -6.74 1.17
C ALA A 176 -32.06 -6.28 0.25
N MET A 177 -32.21 -6.50 -1.06
CA MET A 177 -31.20 -6.12 -2.04
C MET A 177 -30.99 -4.61 -2.14
N LYS A 178 -32.07 -3.81 -2.05
CA LYS A 178 -31.95 -2.34 -2.00
C LYS A 178 -31.19 -1.89 -0.76
N LYS A 179 -31.45 -2.50 0.40
CA LYS A 179 -30.67 -2.23 1.63
C LYS A 179 -29.20 -2.61 1.43
N ALA A 180 -28.92 -3.73 0.75
CA ALA A 180 -27.56 -4.17 0.48
C ALA A 180 -26.79 -3.18 -0.39
N ILE A 181 -27.36 -2.73 -1.51
CA ILE A 181 -26.72 -1.74 -2.40
C ILE A 181 -26.45 -0.42 -1.67
N ASN A 182 -27.42 0.11 -0.93
CA ASN A 182 -27.23 1.33 -0.14
C ASN A 182 -26.15 1.16 0.95
N LYS A 183 -26.06 -0.04 1.54
CA LYS A 183 -25.01 -0.35 2.53
C LYS A 183 -23.62 -0.37 1.88
N LEU A 184 -23.49 -0.89 0.66
CA LEU A 184 -22.23 -0.88 -0.09
C LEU A 184 -21.78 0.55 -0.40
N GLU A 185 -22.69 1.40 -0.89
CA GLU A 185 -22.41 2.82 -1.12
C GLU A 185 -21.89 3.52 0.14
N ALA A 186 -22.53 3.27 1.29
CA ALA A 186 -22.15 3.90 2.55
C ALA A 186 -20.85 3.34 3.16
N SER A 187 -20.45 2.12 2.77
CA SER A 187 -19.33 1.41 3.40
C SER A 187 -18.04 1.39 2.57
N ILE A 188 -18.12 1.73 1.28
CA ILE A 188 -17.01 1.70 0.32
C ILE A 188 -16.72 3.12 -0.14
N ASN A 189 -15.45 3.55 -0.10
CA ASN A 189 -15.05 4.81 -0.70
C ASN A 189 -14.84 4.61 -2.21
N LEU A 190 -15.91 4.83 -2.99
CA LEU A 190 -15.95 4.62 -4.44
C LEU A 190 -14.94 5.49 -5.25
N ASN A 191 -14.27 6.46 -4.62
CA ASN A 191 -13.20 7.23 -5.27
C ASN A 191 -11.83 6.54 -5.16
N LEU A 192 -11.63 5.66 -4.18
CA LEU A 192 -10.35 5.02 -3.88
C LEU A 192 -10.38 3.50 -4.14
N THR A 193 -11.57 2.92 -4.25
CA THR A 193 -11.76 1.47 -4.36
C THR A 193 -12.71 1.15 -5.50
N ARG A 194 -12.29 0.27 -6.41
CA ARG A 194 -13.12 -0.19 -7.53
C ARG A 194 -14.16 -1.20 -7.04
N LEU A 195 -15.42 -0.93 -7.37
CA LEU A 195 -16.55 -1.83 -7.13
C LEU A 195 -17.20 -2.18 -8.47
N ASP A 196 -17.24 -3.46 -8.83
CA ASP A 196 -17.98 -3.97 -9.99
C ASP A 196 -19.23 -4.72 -9.50
N ILE A 197 -20.41 -4.42 -10.05
CA ILE A 197 -21.67 -5.10 -9.68
C ILE A 197 -22.33 -5.67 -10.93
N LEU A 198 -22.61 -6.96 -10.91
CA LEU A 198 -23.53 -7.64 -11.82
C LEU A 198 -24.75 -8.12 -11.02
N ILE A 199 -25.95 -7.84 -11.52
CA ILE A 199 -27.21 -8.41 -11.02
C ILE A 199 -27.85 -9.21 -12.15
N THR A 200 -28.15 -10.49 -11.92
CA THR A 200 -28.88 -11.35 -12.87
C THR A 200 -30.01 -12.10 -12.19
N THR A 201 -31.06 -12.47 -12.93
CA THR A 201 -32.13 -13.32 -12.40
C THR A 201 -31.98 -14.80 -12.76
N TYR A 202 -32.33 -15.69 -11.82
CA TYR A 202 -32.53 -17.11 -12.11
C TYR A 202 -33.97 -17.32 -12.61
N GLN A 203 -34.11 -17.70 -13.88
CA GLN A 203 -35.38 -17.89 -14.58
C GLN A 203 -35.18 -18.77 -15.84
N GLY A 204 -36.26 -19.31 -16.41
CA GLY A 204 -36.18 -20.27 -17.53
C GLY A 204 -35.96 -19.68 -18.92
N ARG A 205 -35.88 -18.36 -19.02
CA ARG A 205 -35.55 -17.62 -20.26
C ARG A 205 -34.23 -16.87 -20.08
N SER A 206 -33.84 -16.03 -21.05
CA SER A 206 -32.69 -15.14 -20.87
C SER A 206 -32.84 -14.32 -19.57
N PRO A 207 -31.83 -14.28 -18.69
CA PRO A 207 -31.92 -13.61 -17.40
C PRO A 207 -32.10 -12.10 -17.57
N GLN A 208 -32.90 -11.49 -16.70
CA GLN A 208 -32.88 -10.03 -16.54
C GLN A 208 -31.50 -9.67 -15.99
N LYS A 209 -30.78 -8.73 -16.60
CA LYS A 209 -29.41 -8.39 -16.17
C LYS A 209 -29.10 -6.90 -16.16
N LYS A 210 -28.29 -6.46 -15.19
CA LYS A 210 -27.70 -5.12 -15.11
C LYS A 210 -26.25 -5.28 -14.64
N LEU A 211 -25.31 -4.80 -15.46
CA LEU A 211 -23.88 -4.78 -15.19
C LEU A 211 -23.42 -3.33 -15.08
N ILE A 212 -22.72 -3.00 -14.00
CA ILE A 212 -22.00 -1.73 -13.87
C ILE A 212 -20.58 -2.05 -13.39
N ARG A 213 -19.59 -1.62 -14.16
CA ARG A 213 -18.17 -1.71 -13.82
C ARG A 213 -17.74 -0.38 -13.21
N ASN A 214 -16.90 -0.41 -12.19
CA ASN A 214 -16.41 0.77 -11.48
C ASN A 214 -17.55 1.72 -11.04
N VAL A 215 -18.44 1.19 -10.21
CA VAL A 215 -19.64 1.86 -9.70
C VAL A 215 -19.28 3.19 -9.03
N SER A 216 -19.94 4.25 -9.46
CA SER A 216 -19.92 5.58 -8.82
C SER A 216 -21.20 5.84 -8.04
N LYS A 217 -21.23 6.92 -7.24
CA LYS A 217 -22.46 7.35 -6.54
C LYS A 217 -23.62 7.65 -7.50
N ASN A 218 -23.33 8.07 -8.73
CA ASN A 218 -24.35 8.38 -9.73
C ASN A 218 -25.02 7.12 -10.30
N ASP A 219 -24.39 5.95 -10.16
CA ASP A 219 -24.89 4.68 -10.68
C ASP A 219 -25.82 3.95 -9.68
N ILE A 220 -25.83 4.38 -8.41
CA ILE A 220 -26.64 3.76 -7.35
C ILE A 220 -28.16 3.84 -7.64
N PRO A 221 -28.74 5.00 -8.03
CA PRO A 221 -30.15 5.08 -8.37
C PRO A 221 -30.56 4.11 -9.49
N ASP A 222 -29.68 3.93 -10.47
CA ASP A 222 -29.86 3.03 -11.61
C ASP A 222 -29.94 1.54 -11.20
N LEU A 223 -29.11 1.13 -10.24
CA LEU A 223 -29.16 -0.23 -9.66
C LEU A 223 -30.43 -0.44 -8.83
N LEU A 224 -30.83 0.56 -8.05
CA LEU A 224 -32.03 0.49 -7.22
C LEU A 224 -33.31 0.41 -8.07
N ASP A 225 -33.39 1.19 -9.15
CA ASP A 225 -34.51 1.15 -10.09
C ASP A 225 -34.61 -0.21 -10.80
N PHE A 226 -33.47 -0.78 -11.21
CA PHE A 226 -33.43 -2.13 -11.79
C PHE A 226 -34.00 -3.18 -10.83
N ILE A 227 -33.64 -3.12 -9.53
CA ILE A 227 -34.16 -4.05 -8.51
C ILE A 227 -35.68 -3.86 -8.31
N ASP A 228 -36.17 -2.62 -8.24
CA ASP A 228 -37.59 -2.34 -8.10
C ASP A 228 -38.41 -2.91 -9.27
N ASN A 229 -37.84 -2.87 -10.47
CA ASN A 229 -38.49 -3.31 -11.71
C ASN A 229 -38.32 -4.82 -12.03
N LEU A 230 -37.68 -5.62 -11.18
CA LEU A 230 -37.57 -7.07 -11.40
C LEU A 230 -38.95 -7.73 -11.52
N THR A 231 -39.13 -8.56 -12.54
CA THR A 231 -40.39 -9.28 -12.79
C THR A 231 -40.24 -10.77 -12.52
N ILE A 232 -41.32 -11.41 -12.08
CA ILE A 232 -41.38 -12.88 -11.98
C ILE A 232 -41.51 -13.46 -13.38
N VAL A 233 -40.64 -14.40 -13.71
CA VAL A 233 -40.60 -15.09 -14.99
C VAL A 233 -40.48 -16.59 -14.74
N GLY A 234 -41.42 -17.37 -15.25
CA GLY A 234 -41.44 -18.81 -15.03
C GLY A 234 -40.36 -19.61 -15.76
N GLY A 235 -40.12 -20.82 -15.24
CA GLY A 235 -39.07 -21.74 -15.65
C GLY A 235 -37.75 -21.50 -14.91
N GLU A 236 -36.80 -22.41 -15.12
CA GLU A 236 -35.50 -22.43 -14.47
C GLU A 236 -34.42 -22.73 -15.53
N ASN A 237 -33.25 -22.09 -15.43
CA ASN A 237 -32.12 -22.35 -16.32
C ASN A 237 -30.81 -21.97 -15.64
N LEU A 238 -30.24 -22.93 -14.92
CA LEU A 238 -29.06 -22.72 -14.10
C LEU A 238 -27.79 -22.52 -14.95
N GLU A 239 -27.70 -23.21 -16.09
CA GLU A 239 -26.57 -23.09 -17.02
C GLU A 239 -26.41 -21.66 -17.57
N THR A 240 -27.52 -20.99 -17.90
CA THR A 240 -27.48 -19.63 -18.45
C THR A 240 -26.99 -18.63 -17.42
N VAL A 241 -27.47 -18.71 -16.18
CA VAL A 241 -27.11 -17.73 -15.14
C VAL A 241 -25.67 -17.88 -14.66
N LEU A 242 -25.21 -19.13 -14.50
CA LEU A 242 -23.80 -19.40 -14.14
C LEU A 242 -22.85 -19.09 -15.30
N SER A 243 -23.30 -19.18 -16.55
CA SER A 243 -22.50 -18.72 -17.71
C SER A 243 -22.30 -17.20 -17.69
N GLU A 244 -23.28 -16.41 -17.25
CA GLU A 244 -23.09 -14.97 -17.04
C GLU A 244 -22.08 -14.69 -15.92
N SER A 245 -22.07 -15.50 -14.84
CA SER A 245 -21.02 -15.43 -13.81
C SER A 245 -19.64 -15.68 -14.39
N VAL A 246 -19.48 -16.75 -15.18
CA VAL A 246 -18.21 -17.08 -15.83
C VAL A 246 -17.71 -15.90 -16.67
N ASN A 247 -18.55 -15.36 -17.55
CA ASN A 247 -18.17 -14.23 -18.41
C ASN A 247 -17.81 -12.98 -17.57
N PHE A 248 -18.61 -12.68 -16.54
CA PHE A 248 -18.37 -11.53 -15.67
C PHE A 248 -17.01 -11.58 -14.97
N PHE A 249 -16.61 -12.75 -14.46
CA PHE A 249 -15.34 -12.90 -13.77
C PHE A 249 -14.16 -13.14 -14.73
N GLU A 250 -14.36 -13.78 -15.89
CA GLU A 250 -13.31 -13.92 -16.92
C GLU A 250 -12.91 -12.56 -17.53
N ASP A 251 -13.86 -11.64 -17.69
CA ASP A 251 -13.60 -10.29 -18.23
C ASP A 251 -12.77 -9.41 -17.27
N ILE A 252 -12.54 -9.85 -16.03
CA ILE A 252 -11.73 -9.12 -15.04
C ILE A 252 -10.27 -9.56 -15.20
N ASN A 253 -9.47 -8.73 -15.85
CA ASN A 253 -8.04 -8.99 -16.09
C ASN A 253 -7.11 -8.62 -14.91
N SER A 254 -7.61 -8.00 -13.84
CA SER A 254 -6.80 -7.50 -12.72
C SER A 254 -6.66 -8.52 -11.59
N ILE A 255 -5.43 -8.92 -11.28
CA ILE A 255 -5.06 -9.63 -10.04
C ILE A 255 -5.27 -8.65 -8.87
N GLY A 256 -5.86 -9.12 -7.76
CA GLY A 256 -6.15 -8.26 -6.59
C GLY A 256 -7.57 -7.69 -6.53
N MET A 257 -8.54 -8.36 -7.16
CA MET A 257 -9.97 -8.11 -6.90
C MET A 257 -10.57 -9.26 -6.08
N ASN A 258 -11.38 -8.91 -5.09
CA ASN A 258 -12.17 -9.88 -4.36
C ASN A 258 -13.41 -10.25 -5.17
N LEU A 259 -13.48 -11.51 -5.60
CA LEU A 259 -14.54 -11.99 -6.49
C LEU A 259 -15.58 -12.78 -5.70
N CYS A 260 -16.82 -12.28 -5.69
CA CYS A 260 -17.90 -12.86 -4.91
C CYS A 260 -19.16 -13.02 -5.76
N CYS A 261 -19.79 -14.19 -5.68
CA CYS A 261 -21.07 -14.50 -6.27
C CYS A 261 -22.07 -14.89 -5.17
N ILE A 262 -23.24 -14.27 -5.14
CA ILE A 262 -24.26 -14.52 -4.12
C ILE A 262 -25.54 -14.95 -4.81
N PHE A 263 -25.94 -16.18 -4.54
CA PHE A 263 -27.15 -16.78 -5.10
C PHE A 263 -28.23 -16.87 -4.02
N VAL A 264 -29.26 -16.03 -4.15
CA VAL A 264 -30.44 -16.06 -3.28
C VAL A 264 -31.62 -16.72 -4.00
N SER A 265 -32.09 -17.85 -3.48
CA SER A 265 -33.20 -18.65 -4.06
C SER A 265 -34.10 -19.20 -2.96
N ASP A 266 -35.28 -19.71 -3.33
CA ASP A 266 -36.08 -20.54 -2.43
C ASP A 266 -35.68 -22.02 -2.44
N GLY A 267 -34.47 -22.35 -2.91
CA GLY A 267 -33.82 -23.66 -2.74
C GLY A 267 -34.31 -24.76 -3.67
N GLU A 268 -35.24 -24.46 -4.59
CA GLU A 268 -35.59 -25.31 -5.72
C GLU A 268 -34.67 -24.94 -6.90
N LEU A 269 -33.59 -25.71 -7.08
CA LEU A 269 -32.57 -25.47 -8.11
C LEU A 269 -32.49 -26.67 -9.06
N GLU A 270 -31.98 -26.45 -10.27
CA GLU A 270 -31.55 -27.53 -11.15
C GLU A 270 -30.28 -28.21 -10.60
N ASP A 271 -30.09 -29.50 -10.89
CA ASP A 271 -28.88 -30.21 -10.49
C ASP A 271 -27.70 -29.78 -11.36
N VAL A 272 -26.73 -29.08 -10.76
CA VAL A 272 -25.53 -28.59 -11.44
C VAL A 272 -24.71 -29.70 -12.09
N ASP A 273 -24.77 -30.92 -11.56
CA ASP A 273 -24.07 -32.08 -12.13
C ASP A 273 -24.62 -32.47 -13.52
N SER A 274 -25.83 -32.02 -13.88
CA SER A 274 -26.42 -32.25 -15.19
C SER A 274 -25.88 -31.31 -16.28
N ILE A 275 -25.21 -30.22 -15.90
CA ILE A 275 -24.66 -29.19 -16.80
C ILE A 275 -23.32 -29.66 -17.37
N LYS A 276 -23.15 -29.59 -18.69
CA LYS A 276 -21.93 -30.08 -19.38
C LYS A 276 -20.86 -29.00 -19.61
N ASN A 277 -21.11 -27.76 -19.22
CA ASN A 277 -20.17 -26.66 -19.42
C ASN A 277 -19.03 -26.73 -18.38
N ASN A 278 -17.83 -27.10 -18.84
CA ASN A 278 -16.65 -27.23 -17.98
C ASN A 278 -16.26 -25.93 -17.27
N LYS A 279 -16.49 -24.75 -17.87
CA LYS A 279 -16.12 -23.47 -17.24
C LYS A 279 -16.93 -23.18 -15.98
N ILE A 280 -18.20 -23.61 -15.96
CA ILE A 280 -19.06 -23.51 -14.78
C ILE A 280 -18.52 -24.41 -13.66
N HIS A 281 -18.12 -25.64 -14.01
CA HIS A 281 -17.48 -26.54 -13.05
C HIS A 281 -16.14 -26.02 -12.56
N ASP A 282 -15.36 -25.35 -13.41
CA ASP A 282 -14.11 -24.69 -13.01
C ASP A 282 -14.37 -23.54 -12.04
N LEU A 283 -15.40 -22.71 -12.27
CA LEU A 283 -15.82 -21.64 -11.37
C LEU A 283 -16.20 -22.20 -9.99
N ILE A 284 -17.08 -23.20 -9.95
CA ILE A 284 -17.55 -23.81 -8.70
C ILE A 284 -16.41 -24.51 -7.96
N ASN A 285 -15.60 -25.31 -8.67
CA ASN A 285 -14.53 -26.09 -8.04
C ASN A 285 -13.23 -25.29 -7.81
N LYS A 286 -13.20 -23.98 -8.11
CA LYS A 286 -12.02 -23.11 -8.04
C LYS A 286 -10.82 -23.68 -8.83
N ARG A 287 -11.05 -24.01 -10.10
CA ARG A 287 -10.07 -24.61 -11.02
C ARG A 287 -9.92 -23.80 -12.30
N GLY A 288 -8.95 -24.17 -13.14
CA GLY A 288 -8.68 -23.49 -14.41
C GLY A 288 -8.41 -21.99 -14.20
N ASN A 289 -9.14 -21.14 -14.92
CA ASN A 289 -9.04 -19.68 -14.84
C ASN A 289 -9.50 -19.09 -13.49
N PHE A 290 -10.24 -19.86 -12.69
CA PHE A 290 -10.75 -19.46 -11.37
C PHE A 290 -9.98 -20.14 -10.23
N SER A 291 -8.74 -20.56 -10.49
CA SER A 291 -7.93 -21.22 -9.47
C SER A 291 -7.27 -20.23 -8.51
N GLU A 292 -7.14 -20.66 -7.26
CA GLU A 292 -6.41 -19.94 -6.20
C GLU A 292 -4.98 -19.59 -6.60
N LYS A 293 -4.32 -20.46 -7.39
CA LYS A 293 -2.96 -20.24 -7.88
C LYS A 293 -2.81 -19.00 -8.76
N GLU A 294 -3.87 -18.58 -9.44
CA GLU A 294 -3.89 -17.41 -10.31
C GLU A 294 -4.47 -16.18 -9.60
N GLY A 295 -4.84 -16.30 -8.31
CA GLY A 295 -5.47 -15.22 -7.52
C GLY A 295 -6.86 -14.80 -8.05
N ARG A 296 -7.57 -15.72 -8.72
CA ARG A 296 -8.84 -15.46 -9.43
C ARG A 296 -9.99 -16.34 -8.95
N GLU A 297 -9.85 -16.93 -7.77
CA GLU A 297 -10.93 -17.69 -7.15
C GLU A 297 -12.17 -16.83 -6.92
N VAL A 298 -13.33 -17.44 -7.12
CA VAL A 298 -14.62 -16.81 -6.87
C VAL A 298 -15.27 -17.54 -5.71
N ASN A 299 -15.66 -16.79 -4.67
CA ASN A 299 -16.47 -17.32 -3.58
C ASN A 299 -17.94 -17.28 -3.99
N ILE A 300 -18.61 -18.43 -4.02
CA ILE A 300 -20.02 -18.58 -4.38
C ILE A 300 -20.79 -18.96 -3.13
N TYR A 301 -21.64 -18.04 -2.67
CA TYR A 301 -22.50 -18.21 -1.50
C TYR A 301 -23.93 -18.50 -1.93
N CYS A 302 -24.52 -19.60 -1.46
CA CYS A 302 -25.93 -19.89 -1.69
C CYS A 302 -26.77 -19.58 -0.44
N ILE A 303 -27.91 -18.92 -0.62
CA ILE A 303 -28.84 -18.56 0.45
C ILE A 303 -30.23 -19.08 0.09
N ASN A 304 -30.76 -19.97 0.93
CA ASN A 304 -32.09 -20.55 0.73
C ASN A 304 -33.15 -19.81 1.56
N ILE A 305 -34.25 -19.40 0.92
CA ILE A 305 -35.42 -18.80 1.54
C ILE A 305 -36.50 -19.87 1.76
N VAL A 306 -36.93 -20.06 3.01
CA VAL A 306 -37.98 -20.99 3.48
C VAL A 306 -37.64 -22.48 3.32
N ASN A 307 -37.08 -22.90 2.18
CA ASN A 307 -36.81 -24.29 1.87
C ASN A 307 -35.57 -24.80 2.62
N ARG A 308 -35.78 -25.92 3.33
CA ARG A 308 -34.77 -26.55 4.17
C ARG A 308 -33.90 -27.56 3.43
N ASN A 309 -34.25 -27.89 2.18
CA ASN A 309 -33.46 -28.80 1.38
C ASN A 309 -32.28 -28.04 0.74
N ILE A 310 -31.06 -28.34 1.20
CA ILE A 310 -29.82 -27.74 0.69
C ILE A 310 -29.05 -28.66 -0.26
N SER A 311 -29.61 -29.81 -0.65
CA SER A 311 -28.89 -30.84 -1.40
C SER A 311 -28.37 -30.37 -2.77
N LEU A 312 -29.02 -29.38 -3.39
CA LEU A 312 -28.61 -28.82 -4.68
C LEU A 312 -27.82 -27.53 -4.52
N SER A 313 -28.24 -26.63 -3.62
CA SER A 313 -27.49 -25.40 -3.33
C SER A 313 -26.09 -25.68 -2.77
N SER A 314 -25.93 -26.71 -1.95
CA SER A 314 -24.60 -27.13 -1.45
C SER A 314 -23.67 -27.72 -2.51
N LYS A 315 -24.15 -28.03 -3.72
CA LYS A 315 -23.28 -28.43 -4.84
C LYS A 315 -22.71 -27.23 -5.60
N ILE A 316 -23.38 -26.08 -5.52
CA ILE A 316 -22.99 -24.83 -6.19
C ILE A 316 -22.16 -23.96 -5.24
N ASP A 317 -22.57 -23.92 -3.97
CA ASP A 317 -21.87 -23.23 -2.89
C ASP A 317 -20.46 -23.83 -2.71
N ASN A 318 -19.45 -22.99 -2.91
CA ASN A 318 -18.04 -23.39 -2.83
C ASN A 318 -17.33 -22.81 -1.60
N THR A 319 -18.10 -22.35 -0.61
CA THR A 319 -17.64 -21.87 0.69
C THR A 319 -18.06 -22.83 1.81
N PRO A 320 -17.71 -24.14 1.76
CA PRO A 320 -18.28 -25.18 2.63
C PRO A 320 -18.00 -25.02 4.14
N GLU A 321 -17.30 -23.99 4.55
CA GLU A 321 -17.04 -23.59 5.93
C GLU A 321 -18.23 -22.83 6.54
N ASP A 322 -19.00 -22.08 5.74
CA ASP A 322 -20.20 -21.38 6.19
C ASP A 322 -21.48 -22.20 6.09
N GLY A 323 -21.53 -23.10 5.11
CA GLY A 323 -22.73 -23.86 4.78
C GLY A 323 -23.84 -22.95 4.23
N VAL A 324 -24.87 -23.57 3.66
CA VAL A 324 -25.99 -22.83 3.05
C VAL A 324 -26.97 -22.34 4.14
N PRO A 325 -27.05 -21.03 4.44
CA PRO A 325 -28.04 -20.49 5.36
C PRO A 325 -29.47 -20.74 4.85
N ILE A 326 -30.36 -21.11 5.78
CA ILE A 326 -31.80 -21.29 5.53
C ILE A 326 -32.57 -20.23 6.31
N ILE A 327 -33.16 -19.29 5.60
CA ILE A 327 -33.98 -18.22 6.17
C ILE A 327 -35.40 -18.75 6.34
N SER A 328 -35.81 -19.06 7.57
CA SER A 328 -37.05 -19.80 7.83
C SER A 328 -38.36 -19.08 7.50
N ASP A 329 -38.30 -17.75 7.34
CA ASP A 329 -39.46 -16.88 7.08
C ASP A 329 -39.13 -15.83 6.00
N VAL A 330 -40.15 -15.13 5.50
CA VAL A 330 -40.02 -14.10 4.47
C VAL A 330 -39.63 -12.74 5.09
N ASN A 331 -38.50 -12.72 5.81
CA ASN A 331 -38.01 -11.53 6.50
C ASN A 331 -36.88 -10.85 5.70
N SER A 332 -37.15 -9.64 5.18
CA SER A 332 -36.18 -8.86 4.40
C SER A 332 -34.93 -8.49 5.17
N ASP A 333 -35.02 -8.29 6.49
CA ASP A 333 -33.87 -7.93 7.31
C ASP A 333 -32.91 -9.11 7.45
N LEU A 334 -33.46 -10.32 7.64
CA LEU A 334 -32.64 -11.52 7.74
C LEU A 334 -31.99 -11.89 6.40
N ILE A 335 -32.68 -11.67 5.27
CA ILE A 335 -32.09 -11.81 3.92
C ILE A 335 -30.96 -10.80 3.75
N TYR A 336 -31.20 -9.54 4.08
CA TYR A 336 -30.19 -8.48 4.00
C TYR A 336 -28.97 -8.81 4.85
N ASP A 337 -29.14 -9.19 6.12
CA ASP A 337 -28.04 -9.50 7.04
C ASP A 337 -27.22 -10.69 6.53
N THR A 338 -27.88 -11.71 5.97
CA THR A 338 -27.21 -12.88 5.41
C THR A 338 -26.42 -12.53 4.15
N VAL A 339 -27.02 -11.77 3.22
CA VAL A 339 -26.35 -11.29 2.00
C VAL A 339 -25.17 -10.40 2.34
N ILE A 340 -25.37 -9.42 3.21
CA ILE A 340 -24.30 -8.53 3.66
C ILE A 340 -23.21 -9.31 4.36
N SER A 341 -23.53 -10.36 5.14
CA SER A 341 -22.51 -11.21 5.74
C SER A 341 -21.68 -11.95 4.70
N ALA A 342 -22.31 -12.51 3.66
CA ALA A 342 -21.63 -13.19 2.56
C ALA A 342 -20.72 -12.23 1.77
N ILE A 343 -21.14 -10.98 1.56
CA ILE A 343 -20.28 -9.96 0.93
C ILE A 343 -19.16 -9.54 1.87
N ASN A 344 -19.51 -9.27 3.13
CA ASN A 344 -18.62 -8.51 3.98
C ASN A 344 -17.56 -9.38 4.60
N CYS A 345 -17.85 -10.60 5.07
CA CYS A 345 -16.99 -11.33 6.01
C CYS A 345 -16.28 -10.37 7.01
N ALA A 346 -16.94 -9.24 7.35
CA ALA A 346 -16.24 -8.07 7.86
C ALA A 346 -16.23 -8.26 9.35
N ASP A 347 -15.04 -8.56 9.84
CA ASP A 347 -14.80 -8.60 11.24
C ASP A 347 -14.81 -7.17 11.75
N TYR A 348 -15.80 -6.90 12.58
CA TYR A 348 -15.89 -5.64 13.31
C TYR A 348 -15.25 -5.82 14.66
N ASP A 349 -14.45 -4.83 15.01
CA ASP A 349 -13.86 -4.68 16.31
C ASP A 349 -14.60 -3.58 17.08
N MET A 350 -14.60 -3.67 18.41
CA MET A 350 -15.27 -2.69 19.25
C MET A 350 -14.40 -1.44 19.38
N ASN A 351 -15.04 -0.28 19.31
CA ASN A 351 -14.38 0.99 19.59
C ASN A 351 -13.88 1.08 21.05
N PRO A 352 -12.59 1.41 21.30
CA PRO A 352 -12.02 1.49 22.64
C PRO A 352 -12.78 2.39 23.60
N ALA A 353 -13.37 3.49 23.12
CA ALA A 353 -14.13 4.41 23.96
C ALA A 353 -15.36 3.72 24.56
N HIS A 354 -16.03 2.86 23.79
CA HIS A 354 -17.17 2.07 24.23
C HIS A 354 -16.75 1.02 25.26
N ILE A 355 -15.60 0.37 25.06
CA ILE A 355 -15.05 -0.60 26.01
C ILE A 355 -14.75 0.08 27.35
N LEU A 356 -14.03 1.22 27.32
CA LEU A 356 -13.72 2.00 28.52
C LEU A 356 -14.99 2.49 29.23
N ARG A 357 -16.03 2.86 28.47
CA ARG A 357 -17.32 3.28 29.01
C ARG A 357 -18.03 2.14 29.74
N GLU A 358 -18.12 0.96 29.11
CA GLU A 358 -18.74 -0.23 29.71
C GLU A 358 -17.98 -0.67 30.96
N LEU A 359 -16.65 -0.59 30.93
CA LEU A 359 -15.79 -0.81 32.09
C LEU A 359 -16.17 0.12 33.25
N VAL A 360 -16.19 1.44 33.07
CA VAL A 360 -16.54 2.40 34.15
C VAL A 360 -17.92 2.11 34.73
N LEU A 361 -18.91 1.84 33.88
CA LEU A 361 -20.28 1.58 34.29
C LEU A 361 -20.42 0.27 35.07
N SER A 362 -19.72 -0.79 34.65
CA SER A 362 -19.78 -2.11 35.28
C SER A 362 -19.29 -2.14 36.74
N GLN A 363 -18.35 -1.27 37.12
CA GLN A 363 -17.90 -1.16 38.50
C GLN A 363 -18.99 -0.62 39.44
N HIS A 364 -19.98 0.07 38.89
CA HIS A 364 -21.00 0.80 39.63
C HIS A 364 -22.38 0.14 39.56
N THR A 365 -22.51 -1.03 38.91
CA THR A 365 -23.76 -1.80 38.81
C THR A 365 -24.09 -2.54 40.12
N GLY A 366 -24.45 -1.75 41.13
CA GLY A 366 -25.12 -2.19 42.36
C GLY A 366 -26.24 -1.23 42.81
N PHE A 367 -26.45 -0.10 42.12
CA PHE A 367 -27.45 0.92 42.47
C PHE A 367 -28.18 1.46 41.23
N ASN A 368 -29.45 1.80 41.43
CA ASN A 368 -30.44 2.14 40.40
C ASN A 368 -30.06 3.36 39.52
N SER A 369 -30.58 3.34 38.29
CA SER A 369 -30.06 3.94 37.05
C SER A 369 -30.46 5.39 36.73
N GLN A 370 -30.24 6.35 37.63
CA GLN A 370 -30.33 7.78 37.26
C GLN A 370 -29.07 8.59 37.64
N SER A 371 -28.30 8.14 38.63
CA SER A 371 -27.05 8.78 39.08
C SER A 371 -25.82 8.47 38.22
N LEU A 372 -25.90 7.47 37.34
CA LEU A 372 -24.79 7.03 36.47
C LEU A 372 -24.56 7.95 35.25
N GLN A 373 -25.58 8.66 34.78
CA GLN A 373 -25.44 9.57 33.62
C GLN A 373 -24.53 10.77 33.91
N ASN A 374 -24.43 11.18 35.18
CA ASN A 374 -23.55 12.27 35.59
C ASN A 374 -22.12 11.82 35.89
N LEU A 375 -21.79 10.52 35.79
CA LEU A 375 -20.45 10.00 36.08
C LEU A 375 -19.54 10.05 34.84
N ILE A 376 -20.09 10.16 33.63
CA ILE A 376 -19.33 10.17 32.38
C ILE A 376 -19.45 11.55 31.73
N ASN A 377 -18.32 12.08 31.30
CA ASN A 377 -18.31 13.26 30.43
C ASN A 377 -18.62 12.81 28.98
N GLU A 378 -19.86 13.00 28.56
CA GLU A 378 -20.36 12.55 27.25
C GLU A 378 -19.63 13.20 26.07
N SER A 379 -19.19 14.46 26.17
CA SER A 379 -18.49 15.12 25.05
C SER A 379 -17.08 14.55 24.86
N SER A 380 -16.34 14.37 25.95
CA SER A 380 -14.99 13.76 25.92
C SER A 380 -15.03 12.35 25.32
N PHE A 381 -15.99 11.52 25.74
CA PHE A 381 -16.13 10.16 25.21
C PHE A 381 -16.51 10.14 23.73
N LYS A 382 -17.41 11.03 23.27
CA LYS A 382 -17.77 11.10 21.83
C LYS A 382 -16.61 11.54 20.96
N ILE A 383 -15.85 12.56 21.39
CA ILE A 383 -14.64 13.01 20.67
C ILE A 383 -13.64 11.86 20.54
N ALA A 384 -13.42 11.10 21.62
CA ALA A 384 -12.55 9.93 21.58
C ALA A 384 -13.08 8.83 20.65
N ALA A 385 -14.38 8.52 20.74
CA ALA A 385 -15.02 7.51 19.89
C ALA A 385 -14.92 7.85 18.40
N ASP A 386 -15.20 9.11 18.04
CA ASP A 386 -15.03 9.60 16.67
C ASP A 386 -13.59 9.48 16.21
N LYS A 387 -12.62 9.87 17.06
CA LYS A 387 -11.21 9.80 16.68
C LYS A 387 -10.73 8.37 16.46
N PHE A 388 -11.08 7.44 17.35
CA PHE A 388 -10.73 6.03 17.17
C PHE A 388 -11.40 5.42 15.93
N PHE A 389 -12.62 5.86 15.60
CA PHE A 389 -13.32 5.43 14.40
C PHE A 389 -12.64 5.95 13.12
N GLU A 390 -12.27 7.23 13.08
CA GLU A 390 -11.47 7.84 12.00
C GLU A 390 -10.13 7.12 11.82
N GLU A 391 -9.46 6.80 12.92
CA GLU A 391 -8.18 6.09 12.94
C GLU A 391 -8.33 4.59 12.66
N ARG A 392 -9.56 4.07 12.53
CA ARG A 392 -9.86 2.64 12.38
C ARG A 392 -9.23 1.76 13.47
N LEU A 393 -9.14 2.30 14.69
CA LEU A 393 -8.56 1.65 15.85
C LEU A 393 -9.63 0.85 16.60
N GLY A 394 -9.92 -0.35 16.12
CA GLY A 394 -10.85 -1.28 16.76
C GLY A 394 -10.13 -2.35 17.60
N LEU A 395 -10.71 -2.71 18.74
CA LEU A 395 -10.18 -3.75 19.63
C LEU A 395 -11.17 -4.89 19.85
N SER A 396 -10.63 -6.11 19.97
CA SER A 396 -11.36 -7.30 20.38
C SER A 396 -10.78 -7.82 21.69
N TYR A 397 -11.62 -8.28 22.61
CA TYR A 397 -11.14 -8.79 23.89
C TYR A 397 -12.09 -9.84 24.47
N LEU A 398 -11.52 -10.78 25.23
CA LEU A 398 -12.29 -11.69 26.06
C LEU A 398 -12.31 -11.15 27.49
N TRP A 399 -13.48 -10.72 27.95
CA TRP A 399 -13.63 -10.33 29.35
C TRP A 399 -13.97 -11.54 30.22
N ASN A 400 -13.03 -11.95 31.06
CA ASN A 400 -13.29 -12.93 32.11
C ASN A 400 -13.25 -12.27 33.50
N SER A 401 -14.02 -12.82 34.45
CA SER A 401 -14.12 -12.31 35.83
C SER A 401 -12.85 -12.48 36.66
N GLN A 402 -11.82 -13.16 36.13
CA GLN A 402 -10.53 -13.37 36.77
C GLN A 402 -9.55 -12.22 36.50
N SER A 403 -9.69 -11.53 35.36
CA SER A 403 -8.89 -10.37 35.01
C SER A 403 -9.24 -9.16 35.88
N LYS A 404 -8.23 -8.47 36.43
CA LYS A 404 -8.48 -7.23 37.17
C LYS A 404 -8.85 -6.14 36.18
N PHE A 405 -9.90 -5.40 36.51
CA PHE A 405 -10.33 -4.21 35.78
C PHE A 405 -9.17 -3.29 35.37
N GLU A 406 -8.25 -3.02 36.30
CA GLU A 406 -7.12 -2.12 36.08
C GLU A 406 -6.12 -2.64 35.04
N ASP A 407 -5.99 -3.96 34.89
CA ASP A 407 -5.07 -4.54 33.91
C ASP A 407 -5.65 -4.37 32.50
N LEU A 408 -6.96 -4.63 32.33
CA LEU A 408 -7.64 -4.43 31.05
C LEU A 408 -7.69 -2.94 30.67
N ARG A 409 -7.98 -2.05 31.63
CA ARG A 409 -7.94 -0.61 31.41
C ARG A 409 -6.56 -0.17 30.92
N LYS A 410 -5.48 -0.58 31.59
CA LYS A 410 -4.11 -0.23 31.18
C LYS A 410 -3.76 -0.75 29.80
N ASN A 411 -4.20 -1.96 29.45
CA ASN A 411 -3.99 -2.52 28.12
C ASN A 411 -4.69 -1.67 27.04
N ILE A 412 -5.95 -1.29 27.27
CA ILE A 412 -6.70 -0.44 26.32
C ILE A 412 -6.08 0.95 26.24
N GLU A 413 -5.74 1.58 27.37
CA GLU A 413 -5.06 2.89 27.40
C GLU A 413 -3.74 2.87 26.60
N LYS A 414 -2.96 1.79 26.71
CA LYS A 414 -1.70 1.60 26.00
C LYS A 414 -1.88 1.38 24.49
N VAL A 415 -2.89 0.62 24.09
CA VAL A 415 -3.14 0.36 22.67
C VAL A 415 -3.72 1.61 21.99
N ALA A 416 -4.72 2.24 22.61
CA ALA A 416 -5.43 3.38 22.04
C ALA A 416 -4.67 4.72 22.18
N ASP A 417 -3.60 4.76 22.98
CA ASP A 417 -2.89 5.98 23.38
C ASP A 417 -3.84 7.03 23.93
N CYS A 418 -4.49 6.67 25.03
CA CYS A 418 -5.36 7.57 25.76
C CYS A 418 -5.22 7.34 27.26
N VAL A 419 -5.66 8.32 28.03
CA VAL A 419 -5.74 8.22 29.49
C VAL A 419 -7.19 8.40 29.90
N LEU A 420 -7.75 7.40 30.57
CA LEU A 420 -9.02 7.57 31.27
C LEU A 420 -8.72 8.25 32.60
N VAL A 421 -9.32 9.39 32.89
CA VAL A 421 -9.13 10.12 34.15
C VAL A 421 -10.45 10.49 34.77
N GLN A 422 -10.49 10.61 36.10
CA GLN A 422 -11.64 11.18 36.79
C GLN A 422 -11.29 12.64 37.15
N ASN A 423 -12.06 13.57 36.61
CA ASN A 423 -11.86 14.99 36.84
C ASN A 423 -12.21 15.32 38.30
N ALA A 424 -11.29 15.94 39.04
CA ALA A 424 -11.46 16.21 40.47
C ALA A 424 -12.53 17.28 40.78
N GLU A 425 -12.83 18.16 39.83
CA GLU A 425 -13.82 19.23 39.99
C GLU A 425 -15.23 18.76 39.63
N THR A 426 -15.37 18.08 38.49
CA THR A 426 -16.68 17.61 37.99
C THR A 426 -17.06 16.23 38.51
N ASN A 427 -16.08 15.48 39.04
CA ASN A 427 -16.19 14.07 39.44
C ASN A 427 -16.59 13.12 38.29
N GLN A 428 -16.47 13.58 37.03
CA GLN A 428 -16.79 12.81 35.84
C GLN A 428 -15.55 12.12 35.26
N PHE A 429 -15.73 10.94 34.69
CA PHE A 429 -14.71 10.27 33.90
C PHE A 429 -14.62 10.90 32.51
N GLU A 430 -13.39 11.13 32.07
CA GLU A 430 -13.01 11.76 30.81
C GLU A 430 -11.91 10.93 30.14
N ILE A 431 -11.99 10.79 28.82
CA ILE A 431 -10.91 10.23 28.00
C ILE A 431 -10.08 11.40 27.46
N LYS A 432 -8.81 11.42 27.83
CA LYS A 432 -7.80 12.32 27.26
C LYS A 432 -7.03 11.56 26.18
N LEU A 433 -7.12 12.01 24.94
CA LEU A 433 -6.37 11.43 23.82
C LEU A 433 -4.93 11.95 23.83
N ILE A 434 -3.96 11.07 23.56
CA ILE A 434 -2.56 11.44 23.39
C ILE A 434 -2.30 11.63 21.89
N ARG A 435 -2.52 12.84 21.38
CA ARG A 435 -2.36 13.20 19.95
C ARG A 435 -1.75 14.61 19.83
N ASP A 436 -1.38 14.99 18.61
CA ASP A 436 -1.04 16.38 18.28
C ASP A 436 -2.30 17.24 18.15
N ASN A 437 -2.89 17.60 19.30
CA ASN A 437 -4.17 18.30 19.37
C ASN A 437 -4.16 19.52 20.29
N TYR A 438 -2.98 20.10 20.53
CA TYR A 438 -2.79 21.24 21.42
C TYR A 438 -2.10 22.40 20.71
N ASP A 439 -2.40 23.61 21.15
CA ASP A 439 -1.77 24.83 20.66
C ASP A 439 -0.66 25.23 21.62
N ILE A 440 0.59 25.21 21.15
CA ILE A 440 1.79 25.49 21.96
C ILE A 440 1.66 26.84 22.68
N THR A 441 1.04 27.83 22.04
CA THR A 441 0.93 29.20 22.59
C THR A 441 -0.01 29.31 23.78
N LYS A 442 -0.86 28.30 24.00
CA LYS A 442 -1.86 28.25 25.09
C LYS A 442 -1.42 27.36 26.25
N LEU A 443 -0.27 26.69 26.14
CA LEU A 443 0.21 25.79 27.18
C LEU A 443 0.68 26.55 28.43
N PRO A 444 0.47 26.00 29.64
CA PRO A 444 1.06 26.57 30.85
C PRO A 444 2.58 26.50 30.76
N ILE A 445 3.24 27.60 31.12
CA ILE A 445 4.71 27.71 31.12
C ILE A 445 5.20 27.47 32.54
N PHE A 446 6.12 26.52 32.71
CA PHE A 446 6.83 26.33 33.97
C PHE A 446 8.30 26.68 33.81
N ASP A 447 8.76 27.56 34.70
CA ASP A 447 10.13 28.01 34.79
C ASP A 447 10.64 27.95 36.25
N LYS A 448 11.75 28.64 36.54
CA LYS A 448 12.38 28.68 37.88
C LYS A 448 11.46 29.23 38.98
N THR A 449 10.37 29.91 38.65
CA THR A 449 9.45 30.49 39.62
C THR A 449 8.48 29.46 40.19
N ASN A 450 8.10 28.46 39.40
CA ASN A 450 7.14 27.42 39.80
C ASN A 450 7.82 26.10 40.21
N ILE A 451 9.02 25.83 39.69
CA ILE A 451 9.74 24.58 39.91
C ILE A 451 10.55 24.64 41.22
N VAL A 452 10.22 23.74 42.14
CA VAL A 452 10.88 23.58 43.45
C VAL A 452 12.14 22.72 43.32
N LYS A 453 12.06 21.65 42.51
CA LYS A 453 13.17 20.71 42.29
C LYS A 453 13.07 20.12 40.88
N ILE A 454 14.23 19.98 40.24
CA ILE A 454 14.40 19.21 39.00
C ILE A 454 15.42 18.11 39.28
N SER A 455 15.13 16.88 38.88
CA SER A 455 16.05 15.74 39.01
C SER A 455 15.88 14.76 37.85
N ASP A 456 16.80 13.79 37.77
CA ASP A 456 16.70 12.64 36.88
C ASP A 456 16.55 12.99 35.40
N ILE A 457 17.25 14.05 34.96
CA ILE A 457 17.35 14.39 33.54
C ILE A 457 18.12 13.27 32.84
N LYS A 458 17.43 12.51 32.01
CA LYS A 458 18.01 11.45 31.17
C LYS A 458 17.88 11.84 29.71
N LYS A 459 18.97 11.66 28.98
CA LYS A 459 19.02 11.72 27.51
C LYS A 459 19.27 10.31 27.00
N ASN A 460 18.62 9.96 25.90
CA ASN A 460 18.87 8.67 25.27
C ASN A 460 20.22 8.73 24.56
N ILE A 461 21.09 7.74 24.80
CA ILE A 461 22.33 7.61 24.06
C ILE A 461 22.01 6.86 22.77
N VAL A 462 22.46 7.36 21.62
CA VAL A 462 22.15 6.79 20.29
C VAL A 462 22.44 5.28 20.21
N THR A 463 23.50 4.79 20.86
CA THR A 463 23.87 3.35 20.90
C THR A 463 22.92 2.47 21.72
N GLU A 464 22.07 3.07 22.55
CA GLU A 464 21.09 2.41 23.41
C GLU A 464 19.64 2.65 22.96
N MET A 465 19.42 3.52 21.96
CA MET A 465 18.10 3.74 21.39
C MET A 465 17.57 2.44 20.77
N ILE A 466 16.27 2.23 20.92
CA ILE A 466 15.57 1.12 20.27
C ILE A 466 15.36 1.51 18.82
N ASN A 467 15.89 0.68 17.92
CA ASN A 467 15.83 0.90 16.47
C ASN A 467 15.07 -0.24 15.75
N SER A 468 14.53 -1.19 16.52
CA SER A 468 13.56 -2.16 16.04
C SER A 468 12.50 -2.46 17.09
N VAL A 469 11.24 -2.55 16.66
CA VAL A 469 10.11 -2.92 17.51
C VAL A 469 9.39 -4.12 16.88
N THR A 470 9.25 -5.19 17.66
CA THR A 470 8.43 -6.35 17.32
C THR A 470 7.13 -6.31 18.12
N VAL A 471 5.99 -6.24 17.43
CA VAL A 471 4.67 -6.32 18.03
C VAL A 471 4.10 -7.73 17.88
N ASN A 472 3.76 -8.36 18.99
CA ASN A 472 2.98 -9.60 19.03
C ASN A 472 1.49 -9.27 19.18
N PHE A 473 0.66 -9.95 18.41
CA PHE A 473 -0.80 -9.76 18.39
C PHE A 473 -1.50 -11.10 18.11
N ILE A 474 -2.82 -11.14 18.13
CA ILE A 474 -3.60 -12.33 17.76
C ILE A 474 -4.02 -12.18 16.31
N ASP A 475 -3.56 -13.04 15.41
CA ASP A 475 -3.84 -12.90 13.99
C ASP A 475 -5.15 -13.60 13.62
N ARG A 476 -6.19 -12.80 13.37
CA ARG A 476 -7.52 -13.29 12.99
C ARG A 476 -7.49 -14.14 11.72
N LYS A 477 -6.65 -13.79 10.73
CA LYS A 477 -6.53 -14.53 9.46
C LYS A 477 -5.77 -15.84 9.63
N ASN A 478 -4.93 -15.95 10.65
CA ASN A 478 -4.21 -17.17 10.99
C ASN A 478 -4.93 -17.97 12.09
N ASP A 479 -6.23 -18.23 11.92
CA ASP A 479 -7.07 -18.97 12.87
C ASP A 479 -7.04 -18.43 14.31
N TYR A 480 -6.92 -17.10 14.50
CA TYR A 480 -6.80 -16.48 15.82
C TYR A 480 -5.57 -16.97 16.63
N LYS A 481 -4.50 -17.39 15.94
CA LYS A 481 -3.22 -17.78 16.56
C LYS A 481 -2.33 -16.56 16.77
N GLN A 482 -1.25 -16.71 17.55
CA GLN A 482 -0.28 -15.62 17.72
C GLN A 482 0.39 -15.25 16.39
N GLY A 483 0.40 -13.95 16.09
CA GLY A 483 1.13 -13.34 15.00
C GLY A 483 2.13 -12.30 15.53
N SER A 484 3.12 -11.98 14.71
CA SER A 484 4.08 -10.91 14.99
C SER A 484 4.33 -10.05 13.77
N VAL A 485 4.62 -8.77 14.00
CA VAL A 485 5.11 -7.81 13.01
C VAL A 485 6.33 -7.12 13.58
N THR A 486 7.39 -6.97 12.79
CA THR A 486 8.61 -6.26 13.19
C THR A 486 8.80 -5.05 12.28
N VAL A 487 9.05 -3.88 12.88
CA VAL A 487 9.37 -2.63 12.19
C VAL A 487 10.78 -2.20 12.62
N ARG A 488 11.54 -1.61 11.70
CA ARG A 488 12.95 -1.24 11.88
C ARG A 488 13.23 0.16 11.35
N ASP A 489 14.20 0.82 11.95
CA ASP A 489 14.80 2.07 11.48
C ASP A 489 16.24 1.77 11.03
N ASP A 490 16.41 1.52 9.72
CA ASP A 490 17.70 1.11 9.16
C ASP A 490 18.76 2.21 9.24
N ALA A 491 18.34 3.49 9.21
CA ALA A 491 19.24 4.62 9.38
C ALA A 491 19.79 4.68 10.81
N LEU A 492 18.93 4.52 11.81
CA LEU A 492 19.35 4.48 13.21
C LEU A 492 20.16 3.21 13.52
N ILE A 493 19.88 2.07 12.88
CA ILE A 493 20.72 0.85 12.97
C ILE A 493 22.12 1.11 12.42
N ALA A 494 22.25 1.77 11.27
CA ALA A 494 23.53 2.12 10.68
C ALA A 494 24.35 3.05 11.59
N ILE A 495 23.71 4.06 12.20
CA ILE A 495 24.37 5.00 13.13
C ILE A 495 24.75 4.32 14.45
N ALA A 496 23.86 3.49 15.02
CA ALA A 496 24.10 2.78 16.28
C ALA A 496 25.08 1.60 16.14
N GLY A 497 25.30 1.10 14.92
CA GLY A 497 26.19 -0.02 14.59
C GLY A 497 25.67 -1.41 15.00
N ARG A 498 24.42 -1.51 15.48
CA ARG A 498 23.76 -2.78 15.85
C ARG A 498 22.24 -2.63 15.91
N GLU A 499 21.53 -3.75 15.76
CA GLU A 499 20.08 -3.85 16.00
C GLU A 499 19.79 -3.96 17.51
N ASN A 500 19.04 -2.99 18.04
CA ASN A 500 18.48 -2.95 19.38
C ASN A 500 16.96 -3.15 19.28
N ASN A 501 16.52 -4.40 19.34
CA ASN A 501 15.10 -4.78 19.23
C ASN A 501 14.40 -4.81 20.59
N THR A 502 13.15 -4.36 20.65
CA THR A 502 12.24 -4.58 21.78
C THR A 502 10.97 -5.29 21.32
N THR A 503 10.32 -6.02 22.22
CA THR A 503 9.08 -6.74 21.91
C THR A 503 7.92 -6.24 22.77
N VAL A 504 6.81 -5.89 22.12
CA VAL A 504 5.58 -5.41 22.75
C VAL A 504 4.43 -6.34 22.38
N SER A 505 3.62 -6.76 23.36
CA SER A 505 2.42 -7.58 23.10
C SER A 505 1.15 -6.74 23.20
N TYR A 506 0.27 -6.90 22.22
CA TYR A 506 -1.07 -6.33 22.17
C TYR A 506 -2.12 -7.42 21.98
N ASP A 507 -2.61 -7.96 23.10
CA ASP A 507 -3.53 -9.09 23.11
C ASP A 507 -4.97 -8.73 22.67
N THR A 508 -5.26 -7.43 22.51
CA THR A 508 -6.58 -6.94 22.05
C THR A 508 -6.60 -6.54 20.59
N VAL A 509 -5.47 -6.66 19.88
CA VAL A 509 -5.33 -6.31 18.47
C VAL A 509 -5.42 -7.60 17.66
N TYR A 510 -6.39 -7.63 16.74
CA TYR A 510 -6.70 -8.82 15.95
C TYR A 510 -6.38 -8.68 14.46
N SER A 511 -5.93 -7.50 14.03
CA SER A 511 -5.53 -7.16 12.66
C SER A 511 -4.04 -6.91 12.58
N ARG A 512 -3.41 -7.46 11.54
CA ARG A 512 -1.99 -7.28 11.25
C ARG A 512 -1.66 -5.83 10.84
N LEU A 513 -2.54 -5.18 10.08
CA LEU A 513 -2.34 -3.80 9.65
C LEU A 513 -2.35 -2.85 10.84
N LEU A 514 -3.31 -3.02 11.76
CA LEU A 514 -3.34 -2.26 13.01
C LEU A 514 -2.09 -2.52 13.85
N ALA A 515 -1.67 -3.78 13.99
CA ALA A 515 -0.43 -4.13 14.71
C ALA A 515 0.82 -3.47 14.09
N SER A 516 0.88 -3.37 12.76
CA SER A 516 1.98 -2.71 12.03
C SER A 516 2.01 -1.20 12.31
N ARG A 517 0.85 -0.54 12.28
CA ARG A 517 0.72 0.89 12.60
C ARG A 517 1.13 1.19 14.04
N LEU A 518 0.72 0.34 14.99
CA LEU A 518 1.13 0.46 16.39
C LEU A 518 2.63 0.22 16.57
N ALA A 519 3.22 -0.74 15.84
CA ALA A 519 4.66 -0.98 15.85
C ALA A 519 5.46 0.24 15.33
N MET A 520 5.01 0.88 14.25
CA MET A 520 5.62 2.11 13.72
C MET A 520 5.54 3.26 14.72
N ARG A 521 4.36 3.43 15.34
CA ARG A 521 4.14 4.45 16.37
C ARG A 521 5.08 4.24 17.56
N ASP A 522 5.15 3.03 18.08
CA ASP A 522 6.02 2.67 19.20
C ASP A 522 7.50 2.84 18.83
N LEU A 523 7.89 2.47 17.60
CA LEU A 523 9.24 2.70 17.09
C LEU A 523 9.57 4.19 17.06
N ALA A 524 8.72 5.04 16.48
CA ALA A 524 8.93 6.48 16.44
C ALA A 524 9.10 7.11 17.83
N TYR A 525 8.36 6.63 18.84
CA TYR A 525 8.53 7.08 20.21
C TYR A 525 9.86 6.62 20.83
N LEU A 526 10.26 5.36 20.61
CA LEU A 526 11.42 4.74 21.25
C LEU A 526 12.76 5.02 20.53
N SER A 527 12.71 5.36 19.24
CA SER A 527 13.87 5.73 18.41
C SER A 527 14.21 7.22 18.52
N SER A 528 13.32 8.03 19.10
CA SER A 528 13.51 9.47 19.28
C SER A 528 14.44 9.81 20.44
N ASP A 529 15.20 10.91 20.30
CA ASP A 529 15.98 11.52 21.38
C ASP A 529 15.08 12.29 22.35
N LEU A 530 14.27 11.56 23.12
CA LEU A 530 13.38 12.14 24.12
C LEU A 530 14.12 12.34 25.44
N GLU A 531 14.11 13.58 25.94
CA GLU A 531 14.58 13.93 27.27
C GLU A 531 13.50 13.59 28.30
N SER A 532 13.81 12.74 29.29
CA SER A 532 12.93 12.52 30.44
C SER A 532 13.42 13.30 31.66
N VAL A 533 12.51 13.90 32.41
CA VAL A 533 12.80 14.75 33.57
C VAL A 533 11.79 14.49 34.69
N THR A 534 12.26 14.48 35.94
CA THR A 534 11.40 14.52 37.12
C THR A 534 11.34 15.93 37.68
N LEU A 535 10.14 16.51 37.74
CA LEU A 535 9.89 17.88 38.19
C LEU A 535 9.03 17.87 39.45
N THR A 536 9.47 18.55 40.50
CA THR A 536 8.63 18.91 41.65
C THR A 536 8.19 20.36 41.52
N ILE A 537 6.90 20.58 41.35
CA ILE A 537 6.26 21.88 41.15
C ILE A 537 5.49 22.27 42.43
N ASN A 538 5.34 23.57 42.66
CA ASN A 538 4.48 24.13 43.70
C ASN A 538 2.97 23.87 43.41
N LEU A 539 2.07 24.59 44.08
CA LEU A 539 0.61 24.43 43.92
C LEU A 539 0.10 24.69 42.49
N ASP A 540 0.86 25.41 41.65
CA ASP A 540 0.45 25.77 40.29
C ASP A 540 0.32 24.52 39.39
N GLY A 541 1.02 23.43 39.73
CA GLY A 541 0.93 22.15 39.02
C GLY A 541 -0.29 21.29 39.35
N ARG A 542 -1.08 21.61 40.39
CA ARG A 542 -2.17 20.70 40.86
C ARG A 542 -3.31 20.49 39.87
N THR A 543 -3.49 21.39 38.93
CA THR A 543 -4.52 21.28 37.88
C THR A 543 -4.13 20.31 36.77
N LEU A 544 -2.84 19.97 36.66
CA LEU A 544 -2.32 19.06 35.65
C LEU A 544 -2.30 17.62 36.17
N GLY A 545 -2.55 16.70 35.26
CA GLY A 545 -2.51 15.27 35.52
C GLY A 545 -1.83 14.49 34.40
N ARG A 546 -1.86 13.17 34.53
CA ARG A 546 -1.30 12.25 33.53
C ARG A 546 -1.89 12.51 32.15
N GLY A 547 -1.02 12.61 31.14
CA GLY A 547 -1.35 12.90 29.75
C GLY A 547 -1.34 14.38 29.37
N ASP A 548 -1.37 15.30 30.33
CA ASP A 548 -1.35 16.74 30.03
C ASP A 548 0.04 17.19 29.56
N VAL A 549 0.05 18.27 28.79
CA VAL A 549 1.25 18.88 28.20
C VAL A 549 1.47 20.29 28.74
N PHE A 550 2.73 20.67 28.89
CA PHE A 550 3.12 22.01 29.33
C PHE A 550 4.44 22.42 28.66
N LEU A 551 4.73 23.72 28.69
CA LEU A 551 5.98 24.26 28.18
C LEU A 551 7.01 24.36 29.32
N LEU A 552 8.14 23.67 29.19
CA LEU A 552 9.25 23.78 30.12
C LEU A 552 10.27 24.79 29.59
N ASN A 553 10.51 25.85 30.36
CA ASN A 553 11.50 26.87 30.00
C ASN A 553 12.65 26.91 31.02
N MET A 554 13.73 26.20 30.71
CA MET A 554 14.96 26.11 31.50
C MET A 554 16.22 26.21 30.60
N PRO A 555 16.55 27.40 30.07
CA PRO A 555 17.64 27.57 29.11
C PRO A 555 19.01 27.13 29.65
N HIS A 556 19.24 27.32 30.96
CA HIS A 556 20.47 26.89 31.65
C HIS A 556 20.72 25.37 31.68
N LEU A 557 19.71 24.55 31.34
CA LEU A 557 19.80 23.09 31.23
C LEU A 557 19.70 22.60 29.78
N GLY A 558 19.70 23.52 28.81
CA GLY A 558 19.47 23.21 27.39
C GLY A 558 18.02 22.92 27.02
N LEU A 559 17.07 23.19 27.93
CA LEU A 559 15.64 22.94 27.76
C LEU A 559 14.92 24.28 27.52
N ASP A 560 15.12 24.91 26.38
CA ASP A 560 14.49 26.19 26.03
C ASP A 560 13.14 25.95 25.33
N ASN A 561 12.04 26.33 26.00
CA ASN A 561 10.66 26.18 25.51
C ASN A 561 10.35 24.78 24.94
N VAL A 562 10.73 23.74 25.68
CA VAL A 562 10.48 22.34 25.29
C VAL A 562 9.09 21.92 25.74
N VAL A 563 8.30 21.34 24.84
CA VAL A 563 6.99 20.77 25.20
C VAL A 563 7.20 19.43 25.90
N MET A 564 6.70 19.34 27.14
CA MET A 564 6.81 18.15 27.98
C MET A 564 5.42 17.55 28.21
N ARG A 565 5.33 16.22 28.14
CA ARG A 565 4.13 15.44 28.46
C ARG A 565 4.28 14.71 29.78
N ILE A 566 3.24 14.77 30.63
CA ILE A 566 3.22 14.11 31.94
C ILE A 566 2.93 12.61 31.79
N ILE A 567 3.87 11.77 32.20
CA ILE A 567 3.75 10.29 32.20
C ILE A 567 3.07 9.81 33.48
N SER A 568 3.48 10.38 34.62
CA SER A 568 2.88 10.11 35.93
C SER A 568 2.93 11.34 36.84
N ALA A 569 1.96 11.41 37.74
CA ALA A 569 1.82 12.49 38.72
C ALA A 569 1.68 11.91 40.13
N ASP A 570 2.49 12.40 41.06
CA ASP A 570 2.36 12.18 42.50
C ASP A 570 2.00 13.50 43.20
N TYR A 571 0.75 13.58 43.68
CA TYR A 571 0.22 14.75 44.36
C TYR A 571 0.66 14.86 45.84
N GLY A 572 1.46 13.92 46.33
CA GLY A 572 1.99 13.91 47.69
C GLY A 572 0.93 13.77 48.78
N THR A 573 1.27 14.22 49.99
CA THR A 573 0.36 14.19 51.15
C THR A 573 -0.15 15.60 51.47
N GLN A 574 -1.30 15.73 52.16
CA GLN A 574 -1.94 17.01 52.52
C GLN A 574 -1.03 18.01 53.28
N LYS A 575 0.12 17.57 53.80
CA LYS A 575 1.09 18.42 54.52
C LYS A 575 2.10 19.09 53.59
N ASN A 576 2.32 18.56 52.39
CA ASN A 576 3.27 19.09 51.42
C ASN A 576 2.52 19.66 50.22
N ASN A 577 2.55 20.98 50.05
CA ASN A 577 1.92 21.71 48.95
C ASN A 577 2.77 21.63 47.65
N GLN A 578 3.18 20.43 47.28
CA GLN A 578 4.05 20.17 46.11
C GLN A 578 3.53 18.96 45.34
N VAL A 579 3.68 18.98 44.02
CA VAL A 579 3.34 17.87 43.12
C VAL A 579 4.59 17.46 42.37
N THR A 580 4.83 16.15 42.26
CA THR A 580 5.96 15.62 41.50
C THR A 580 5.46 14.96 40.21
N PHE A 581 6.02 15.36 39.08
CA PHE A 581 5.73 14.82 37.76
C PHE A 581 6.94 14.09 37.21
N GLU A 582 6.70 12.91 36.65
CA GLU A 582 7.63 12.31 35.69
C GLU A 582 7.12 12.71 34.30
N CYS A 583 7.97 13.38 33.53
CA CYS A 583 7.61 13.88 32.21
C CYS A 583 8.69 13.54 31.18
N SER A 584 8.27 13.35 29.93
CA SER A 584 9.18 13.24 28.79
C SER A 584 8.88 14.34 27.80
N ARG A 585 9.88 14.71 27.01
CA ARG A 585 9.65 15.53 25.81
C ARG A 585 8.57 14.89 24.96
N ASP A 586 7.67 15.71 24.44
CA ASP A 586 6.58 15.21 23.62
C ASP A 586 7.03 14.95 22.18
N VAL A 587 6.81 13.72 21.69
CA VAL A 587 7.24 13.30 20.36
C VAL A 587 6.55 14.11 19.25
N PHE A 588 5.29 14.51 19.46
CA PHE A 588 4.52 15.31 18.51
C PHE A 588 5.06 16.74 18.33
N SER A 589 5.92 17.21 19.23
CA SER A 589 6.56 18.52 19.13
C SER A 589 7.85 18.51 18.30
N LEU A 590 8.31 17.34 17.84
CA LEU A 590 9.51 17.17 17.05
C LEU A 590 9.18 17.25 15.54
N PRO A 591 10.08 17.80 14.70
CA PRO A 591 9.89 17.78 13.25
C PRO A 591 9.83 16.33 12.76
N THR A 592 8.74 16.00 12.04
CA THR A 592 8.48 14.66 11.52
C THR A 592 9.57 14.27 10.52
N SER A 593 10.53 13.47 10.96
CA SER A 593 11.50 12.83 10.09
C SER A 593 11.49 11.34 10.39
N SER A 594 10.83 10.58 9.53
CA SER A 594 11.12 9.15 9.33
C SER A 594 10.53 8.71 8.00
N VAL A 595 11.42 8.40 7.07
CA VAL A 595 11.12 7.50 5.96
C VAL A 595 11.09 6.11 6.56
N ILE A 596 9.92 5.46 6.53
CA ILE A 596 9.72 4.13 7.14
C ILE A 596 9.50 3.13 6.02
N ASN A 597 10.40 2.16 5.91
CA ASN A 597 10.16 0.97 5.10
C ASN A 597 9.25 0.02 5.88
N VAL A 598 7.99 -0.08 5.43
CA VAL A 598 7.06 -1.10 5.88
C VAL A 598 7.43 -2.40 5.17
N GLN A 599 7.86 -3.43 5.90
CA GLN A 599 7.95 -4.77 5.30
C GLN A 599 6.53 -5.24 4.94
N PRO A 600 6.25 -5.61 3.68
CA PRO A 600 5.00 -6.25 3.33
C PRO A 600 4.87 -7.61 4.02
N SER A 601 3.64 -8.03 4.23
CA SER A 601 3.26 -9.35 4.74
C SER A 601 4.06 -10.48 4.10
N VAL A 602 4.64 -11.35 4.95
CA VAL A 602 5.15 -12.66 4.54
C VAL A 602 3.94 -13.51 4.11
N SER A 603 3.63 -13.49 2.82
CA SER A 603 2.77 -14.48 2.19
C SER A 603 3.56 -15.77 2.01
N PRO A 604 3.03 -16.95 2.40
CA PRO A 604 3.71 -18.20 2.12
C PRO A 604 3.57 -18.56 0.63
N ASP A 605 4.72 -18.62 -0.04
CA ASP A 605 4.99 -19.20 -1.38
C ASP A 605 4.66 -18.30 -2.61
N LYS A 606 5.59 -17.83 -3.45
CA LYS A 606 6.97 -18.25 -3.78
C LYS A 606 7.83 -17.01 -4.05
N GLY A 607 8.89 -16.81 -3.28
CA GLY A 607 9.81 -15.69 -3.50
C GLY A 607 10.69 -15.87 -4.72
N ILE A 608 10.14 -16.00 -5.93
CA ILE A 608 10.93 -16.02 -7.17
C ILE A 608 11.29 -14.58 -7.52
N ALA A 609 12.59 -14.28 -7.63
CA ALA A 609 13.06 -12.98 -8.08
C ALA A 609 12.79 -12.79 -9.59
N ARG A 610 12.40 -11.58 -10.00
CA ARG A 610 12.09 -11.21 -11.39
C ARG A 610 12.90 -9.98 -11.80
N PRO A 611 13.34 -9.85 -13.07
CA PRO A 611 14.10 -8.69 -13.52
C PRO A 611 13.28 -7.39 -13.47
N VAL A 612 13.96 -6.26 -13.30
CA VAL A 612 13.36 -4.92 -13.47
C VAL A 612 13.09 -4.65 -14.95
N GLU A 613 11.95 -4.05 -15.28
CA GLU A 613 11.59 -3.80 -16.69
C GLU A 613 12.22 -2.52 -17.24
N ASP A 614 12.19 -1.44 -16.46
CA ASP A 614 12.68 -0.13 -16.86
C ASP A 614 13.76 0.35 -15.88
N PHE A 615 14.88 0.84 -16.41
CA PHE A 615 16.04 1.28 -15.63
C PHE A 615 16.89 2.29 -16.39
N VAL A 616 17.73 3.02 -15.67
CA VAL A 616 18.75 3.92 -16.22
C VAL A 616 20.12 3.52 -15.66
N ILE A 617 21.10 3.36 -16.56
CA ILE A 617 22.50 3.10 -16.22
C ILE A 617 23.35 3.93 -17.16
N ILE A 618 24.19 4.81 -16.62
CA ILE A 618 25.05 5.72 -17.38
C ILE A 618 26.44 5.85 -16.72
N GLU A 619 27.44 6.26 -17.49
CA GLU A 619 28.66 6.84 -16.90
C GLU A 619 28.30 8.18 -16.24
N SER A 620 28.63 8.32 -14.96
CA SER A 620 28.24 9.44 -14.13
C SER A 620 28.81 10.76 -14.69
N PRO A 621 27.97 11.78 -14.95
CA PRO A 621 28.48 13.09 -15.33
C PRO A 621 29.18 13.75 -14.13
N TYR A 622 30.06 14.71 -14.41
CA TYR A 622 30.80 15.46 -13.38
C TYR A 622 29.87 16.07 -12.32
N TYR A 623 28.72 16.61 -12.74
CA TYR A 623 27.71 17.18 -11.85
C TYR A 623 27.21 16.19 -10.78
N GLU A 624 26.93 14.94 -11.17
CA GLU A 624 26.37 13.92 -10.27
C GLU A 624 27.42 13.44 -9.26
N LEU A 625 28.69 13.34 -9.68
CA LEU A 625 29.80 13.09 -8.76
C LEU A 625 29.94 14.21 -7.73
N VAL A 626 29.84 15.47 -8.17
CA VAL A 626 29.97 16.64 -7.29
C VAL A 626 28.79 16.73 -6.32
N TYR A 627 27.58 16.38 -6.77
CA TYR A 627 26.40 16.32 -5.91
C TYR A 627 26.60 15.32 -4.76
N ASN A 628 27.18 14.14 -5.03
CA ASN A 628 27.35 13.07 -4.05
C ASN A 628 28.60 13.23 -3.15
N TYR A 629 29.75 13.62 -3.71
CA TYR A 629 31.03 13.68 -2.98
C TYR A 629 31.49 15.09 -2.62
N GLY A 630 30.89 16.11 -3.23
CA GLY A 630 31.35 17.50 -3.14
C GLY A 630 32.55 17.78 -4.06
N GLN A 631 32.61 19.01 -4.58
CA GLN A 631 33.52 19.41 -5.65
C GLN A 631 35.00 19.16 -5.32
N GLN A 632 35.45 19.51 -4.11
CA GLN A 632 36.85 19.34 -3.72
C GLN A 632 37.30 17.87 -3.71
N MET A 633 36.40 16.94 -3.43
CA MET A 633 36.70 15.52 -3.42
C MET A 633 36.81 15.01 -4.86
N VAL A 634 35.82 15.32 -5.71
CA VAL A 634 35.80 14.90 -7.12
C VAL A 634 37.00 15.46 -7.87
N ASP A 635 37.33 16.74 -7.66
CA ASP A 635 38.51 17.35 -8.30
C ASP A 635 39.81 16.63 -7.92
N ARG A 636 39.91 16.06 -6.70
CA ARG A 636 41.07 15.25 -6.29
C ARG A 636 41.03 13.84 -6.88
N LEU A 637 39.85 13.23 -6.96
CA LEU A 637 39.67 11.91 -7.58
C LEU A 637 40.10 11.93 -9.04
N LEU A 638 39.82 13.03 -9.74
CA LEU A 638 40.19 13.22 -11.14
C LEU A 638 41.63 13.77 -11.33
N THR A 639 42.56 13.45 -10.43
CA THR A 639 43.98 13.82 -10.57
C THR A 639 44.91 12.60 -10.50
N GLY A 640 46.07 12.70 -11.14
CA GLY A 640 47.09 11.64 -11.10
C GLY A 640 46.68 10.42 -11.93
N ASP A 641 46.84 9.23 -11.37
CA ASP A 641 46.59 7.96 -12.09
C ASP A 641 45.09 7.70 -12.38
N ASN A 642 44.16 8.44 -11.73
CA ASN A 642 42.71 8.27 -11.87
C ASN A 642 42.05 9.36 -12.76
N GLU A 643 42.84 10.18 -13.47
CA GLU A 643 42.35 11.33 -14.26
C GLU A 643 41.29 10.93 -15.31
N LEU A 644 41.37 9.71 -15.84
CA LEU A 644 40.47 9.17 -16.87
C LEU A 644 39.53 8.08 -16.34
N SER A 645 39.34 8.03 -15.02
CA SER A 645 38.40 7.10 -14.41
C SER A 645 36.95 7.55 -14.60
N GLY A 646 36.04 6.58 -14.73
CA GLY A 646 34.60 6.77 -14.74
C GLY A 646 33.93 5.91 -13.68
N GLN A 647 32.83 6.42 -13.12
CA GLN A 647 31.95 5.67 -12.22
C GLN A 647 30.58 5.49 -12.86
N ILE A 648 29.92 4.39 -12.52
CA ILE A 648 28.58 4.07 -13.02
C ILE A 648 27.53 4.68 -12.10
N ALA A 649 26.54 5.36 -12.69
CA ALA A 649 25.35 5.83 -12.00
C ALA A 649 24.13 5.02 -12.47
N ALA A 650 23.28 4.57 -11.54
CA ALA A 650 22.11 3.76 -11.88
C ALA A 650 20.88 4.05 -11.01
N ALA A 651 19.70 3.85 -11.61
CA ALA A 651 18.40 3.79 -10.95
C ALA A 651 17.46 2.82 -11.68
N PHE A 652 16.41 2.34 -11.02
CA PHE A 652 15.36 1.51 -11.63
C PHE A 652 13.98 2.16 -11.48
N VAL A 653 12.98 1.66 -12.20
CA VAL A 653 11.59 2.11 -12.09
C VAL A 653 10.71 0.92 -11.77
N GLY A 654 9.93 1.00 -10.69
CA GLY A 654 8.95 -0.02 -10.30
C GLY A 654 9.62 -1.32 -9.87
N LEU A 655 9.75 -1.55 -8.56
CA LEU A 655 10.32 -2.80 -8.07
C LEU A 655 9.36 -3.98 -8.38
N PRO A 656 9.85 -5.10 -8.97
CA PRO A 656 9.01 -6.25 -9.26
C PRO A 656 8.34 -6.83 -8.02
N GLU A 657 7.13 -7.38 -8.18
CA GLU A 657 6.34 -7.93 -7.10
C GLU A 657 7.14 -8.97 -6.27
N ASN A 658 7.15 -8.81 -4.94
CA ASN A 658 7.88 -9.62 -3.96
C ASN A 658 9.42 -9.42 -3.93
N ALA A 659 10.01 -8.60 -4.79
CA ALA A 659 11.38 -8.16 -4.59
C ALA A 659 11.44 -7.17 -3.43
N LEU A 660 12.43 -7.34 -2.56
CA LEU A 660 12.70 -6.49 -1.39
C LEU A 660 13.64 -5.33 -1.74
N LEU A 661 14.59 -5.58 -2.63
CA LEU A 661 15.59 -4.62 -3.09
C LEU A 661 16.12 -5.03 -4.47
N ALA A 662 16.72 -4.06 -5.16
CA ALA A 662 17.45 -4.25 -6.40
C ALA A 662 18.91 -3.84 -6.18
N GLU A 663 19.85 -4.58 -6.75
CA GLU A 663 21.28 -4.34 -6.63
C GLU A 663 21.92 -4.25 -8.02
N LEU A 664 22.83 -3.29 -8.20
CA LEU A 664 23.69 -3.17 -9.37
C LEU A 664 24.93 -4.03 -9.16
N VAL A 665 25.18 -4.89 -10.13
CA VAL A 665 26.41 -5.66 -10.25
C VAL A 665 27.08 -5.32 -11.56
N THR A 666 28.40 -5.32 -11.56
CA THR A 666 29.22 -4.88 -12.69
C THR A 666 30.29 -5.91 -13.00
N SER A 667 30.72 -6.00 -14.25
CA SER A 667 31.79 -6.90 -14.67
C SER A 667 32.60 -6.39 -15.85
N LEU A 668 33.90 -6.72 -15.86
CA LEU A 668 34.82 -6.55 -17.00
C LEU A 668 35.13 -7.88 -17.72
N SER A 669 34.75 -9.04 -17.15
CA SER A 669 35.21 -10.36 -17.62
C SER A 669 34.21 -11.50 -17.40
N ASP A 670 32.91 -11.18 -17.41
CA ASP A 670 31.78 -12.08 -17.14
C ASP A 670 31.72 -12.64 -15.69
N ASN A 671 32.61 -12.19 -14.81
CA ASN A 671 32.50 -12.39 -13.37
C ASN A 671 31.94 -11.13 -12.71
N PHE A 672 30.73 -11.20 -12.20
CA PHE A 672 30.06 -10.09 -11.55
C PHE A 672 30.38 -10.12 -10.05
N ASP A 673 31.16 -9.16 -9.60
CA ASP A 673 31.53 -9.00 -8.21
C ASP A 673 30.87 -7.73 -7.66
N ASN A 674 30.70 -7.67 -6.33
CA ASN A 674 30.21 -6.51 -5.58
C ASN A 674 28.84 -5.97 -6.01
N ALA A 675 27.80 -6.34 -5.27
CA ALA A 675 26.44 -5.82 -5.45
C ALA A 675 26.23 -4.55 -4.60
N GLU A 676 25.68 -3.49 -5.20
CA GLU A 676 25.30 -2.25 -4.48
C GLU A 676 23.82 -1.94 -4.68
N ASN A 677 23.12 -1.58 -3.61
CA ASN A 677 21.69 -1.29 -3.67
C ASN A 677 21.40 -0.11 -4.61
N VAL A 678 20.48 -0.30 -5.54
CA VAL A 678 19.99 0.73 -6.46
C VAL A 678 18.73 1.36 -5.88
N PHE A 679 18.48 2.63 -6.20
CA PHE A 679 17.25 3.32 -5.80
C PHE A 679 16.25 3.41 -6.95
N GLU A 680 14.99 3.56 -6.58
CA GLU A 680 13.89 3.78 -7.51
C GLU A 680 13.87 5.26 -7.96
N CYS A 681 13.60 5.49 -9.24
CA CYS A 681 13.32 6.81 -9.80
C CYS A 681 11.99 6.83 -10.55
N GLU A 682 11.42 8.03 -10.73
CA GLU A 682 10.20 8.19 -11.52
C GLU A 682 10.50 8.11 -13.02
N MET A 683 9.59 7.55 -13.81
CA MET A 683 9.64 7.57 -15.27
C MET A 683 8.28 7.86 -15.90
N ARG A 684 8.30 8.61 -17.00
CA ARG A 684 7.16 8.89 -17.88
C ARG A 684 7.57 8.69 -19.34
N LYS A 685 6.59 8.67 -20.24
CA LYS A 685 6.81 8.57 -21.70
C LYS A 685 6.39 9.85 -22.39
N LEU A 686 7.16 10.26 -23.40
CA LEU A 686 6.80 11.39 -24.27
C LEU A 686 5.53 11.08 -25.08
N LEU A 687 4.56 12.00 -25.07
CA LEU A 687 3.33 11.86 -25.85
C LEU A 687 3.48 12.20 -27.33
N SER A 688 4.49 12.99 -27.69
CA SER A 688 4.80 13.38 -29.06
C SER A 688 6.31 13.43 -29.28
N GLN A 689 6.74 13.32 -30.54
CA GLN A 689 8.12 13.60 -30.92
C GLN A 689 8.45 15.06 -30.58
N ILE A 690 9.69 15.30 -30.16
CA ILE A 690 10.23 16.64 -29.89
C ILE A 690 11.50 16.87 -30.73
N ASP A 691 11.64 18.05 -31.29
CA ASP A 691 12.80 18.49 -32.06
C ASP A 691 13.85 19.15 -31.14
N ARG A 692 15.03 19.47 -31.68
CA ARG A 692 16.19 20.02 -30.94
C ARG A 692 15.91 21.38 -30.28
N MET A 693 14.97 22.14 -30.83
CA MET A 693 14.63 23.50 -30.39
C MET A 693 13.42 23.54 -29.44
N ASP A 694 12.71 22.41 -29.25
CA ASP A 694 11.52 22.36 -28.42
C ASP A 694 11.89 22.44 -26.93
N SER A 695 11.28 23.39 -26.23
CA SER A 695 11.46 23.64 -24.79
C SER A 695 10.25 23.26 -23.95
N VAL A 696 9.18 22.77 -24.57
CA VAL A 696 7.97 22.28 -23.90
C VAL A 696 7.76 20.83 -24.30
N ILE A 697 7.66 19.95 -23.30
CA ILE A 697 7.48 18.51 -23.50
C ILE A 697 6.22 18.04 -22.77
N THR A 698 5.46 17.12 -23.39
CA THR A 698 4.23 16.60 -22.80
C THR A 698 4.37 15.11 -22.50
N LEU A 699 4.00 14.73 -21.28
CA LEU A 699 4.13 13.39 -20.72
C LEU A 699 2.80 12.64 -20.68
N ASN A 700 2.88 11.30 -20.64
CA ASN A 700 1.72 10.41 -20.59
C ASN A 700 1.00 10.37 -19.23
N GLY A 701 1.41 11.18 -18.26
CA GLY A 701 0.79 11.34 -16.95
C GLY A 701 1.36 12.55 -16.22
N SER A 702 0.65 13.04 -15.20
CA SER A 702 1.14 14.13 -14.33
C SER A 702 2.23 13.62 -13.39
N LEU A 703 3.07 14.55 -12.92
CA LEU A 703 4.04 14.30 -11.85
C LEU A 703 3.35 14.33 -10.49
N GLU A 704 3.87 13.53 -9.55
CA GLU A 704 3.39 13.49 -8.16
C GLU A 704 4.20 14.41 -7.23
N ASP A 705 5.41 14.80 -7.63
CA ASP A 705 6.37 15.61 -6.88
C ASP A 705 6.86 16.80 -7.73
N ASP A 706 7.11 17.93 -7.06
CA ASP A 706 7.54 19.21 -7.63
C ASP A 706 9.09 19.40 -7.54
N GLU A 707 9.83 18.50 -6.87
CA GLU A 707 11.26 18.70 -6.55
C GLU A 707 12.27 18.22 -7.62
N TYR A 708 11.81 17.72 -8.77
CA TYR A 708 12.71 17.17 -9.79
C TYR A 708 13.59 18.24 -10.45
N LYS A 709 14.92 18.12 -10.28
CA LYS A 709 15.89 19.10 -10.81
C LYS A 709 16.27 18.88 -12.27
N TRP A 710 16.42 17.63 -12.70
CA TRP A 710 16.83 17.30 -14.07
C TRP A 710 16.31 15.92 -14.47
N ILE A 711 16.15 15.74 -15.79
CA ILE A 711 15.63 14.53 -16.42
C ILE A 711 16.60 14.03 -17.49
N LEU A 712 16.56 12.72 -17.74
CA LEU A 712 17.29 12.07 -18.82
C LEU A 712 16.31 11.53 -19.85
N ILE A 713 16.52 11.87 -21.11
CA ILE A 713 15.81 11.28 -22.25
C ILE A 713 16.85 10.69 -23.19
N ASP A 714 16.79 9.37 -23.39
CA ASP A 714 17.84 8.63 -24.12
C ASP A 714 19.23 8.93 -23.51
N ASP A 715 20.09 9.71 -24.18
CA ASP A 715 21.40 10.16 -23.66
C ASP A 715 21.50 11.70 -23.50
N GLU A 716 20.38 12.44 -23.60
CA GLU A 716 20.31 13.90 -23.39
C GLU A 716 19.90 14.24 -21.96
N ILE A 717 20.65 15.13 -21.31
CA ILE A 717 20.33 15.68 -19.99
C ILE A 717 19.55 16.99 -20.18
N LEU A 718 18.36 17.08 -19.60
CA LEU A 718 17.52 18.28 -19.62
C LEU A 718 17.26 18.78 -18.20
N PHE A 719 17.18 20.10 -18.05
CA PHE A 719 16.81 20.72 -16.78
C PHE A 719 15.33 21.08 -16.78
N VAL A 720 14.62 20.74 -15.70
CA VAL A 720 13.19 21.06 -15.56
C VAL A 720 13.07 22.44 -14.92
N GLU A 721 12.56 23.42 -15.68
CA GLU A 721 12.35 24.78 -15.17
C GLU A 721 11.04 24.91 -14.40
N SER A 722 10.00 24.27 -14.90
CA SER A 722 8.67 24.26 -14.30
C SER A 722 7.79 23.19 -14.96
N HIS A 723 6.67 22.86 -14.32
CA HIS A 723 5.66 22.00 -14.89
C HIS A 723 4.24 22.49 -14.58
N ASN A 724 3.29 22.03 -15.39
CA ASN A 724 1.86 22.20 -15.16
C ASN A 724 1.14 20.90 -15.55
N GLY A 725 0.79 20.09 -14.55
CA GLY A 725 0.22 18.76 -14.78
C GLY A 725 1.24 17.84 -15.48
N ASN A 726 0.96 17.48 -16.74
CA ASN A 726 1.80 16.60 -17.55
C ASN A 726 2.66 17.34 -18.59
N GLU A 727 2.67 18.68 -18.58
CA GLU A 727 3.50 19.49 -19.46
C GLU A 727 4.69 20.07 -18.68
N LEU A 728 5.91 19.87 -19.20
CA LEU A 728 7.16 20.38 -18.61
C LEU A 728 7.77 21.45 -19.50
N ILE A 729 8.24 22.54 -18.90
CA ILE A 729 9.11 23.54 -19.52
C ILE A 729 10.55 23.18 -19.14
N VAL A 730 11.40 22.96 -20.15
CA VAL A 730 12.73 22.38 -19.97
C VAL A 730 13.81 23.17 -20.71
N LYS A 731 15.03 23.17 -20.16
CA LYS A 731 16.25 23.53 -20.88
C LYS A 731 16.90 22.28 -21.46
N ARG A 732 17.22 22.33 -22.75
CA ARG A 732 17.80 21.24 -23.55
C ARG A 732 19.33 21.22 -23.47
N GLY A 733 19.94 20.04 -23.68
CA GLY A 733 21.39 19.86 -23.80
C GLY A 733 22.19 20.45 -22.64
N CYS A 734 21.88 20.02 -21.41
CA CYS A 734 22.56 20.48 -20.21
C CYS A 734 23.85 19.71 -19.96
N LEU A 735 24.73 20.32 -19.15
CA LEU A 735 26.03 19.78 -18.75
C LEU A 735 26.92 19.45 -19.96
N ASP A 736 27.24 18.18 -20.17
CA ASP A 736 28.11 17.68 -21.22
C ASP A 736 27.36 17.07 -22.42
N THR A 737 26.04 17.26 -22.48
CA THR A 737 25.17 16.79 -23.56
C THR A 737 24.77 17.93 -24.52
N ILE A 738 24.31 17.59 -25.73
CA ILE A 738 23.77 18.53 -26.72
C ILE A 738 22.32 18.16 -27.09
N PRO A 739 21.49 19.11 -27.58
CA PRO A 739 20.10 18.83 -27.95
C PRO A 739 19.95 17.85 -29.12
N GLU A 740 19.12 16.83 -28.92
CA GLU A 740 18.77 15.82 -29.92
C GLU A 740 17.27 15.80 -30.26
N MET A 741 16.87 14.98 -31.23
CA MET A 741 15.46 14.77 -31.56
C MET A 741 15.02 13.48 -30.87
N HIS A 742 13.96 13.54 -30.06
CA HIS A 742 13.44 12.37 -29.34
C HIS A 742 12.10 11.94 -29.92
N SER A 743 11.94 10.63 -30.09
CA SER A 743 10.73 10.04 -30.67
C SER A 743 9.57 10.01 -29.68
N GLN A 744 8.34 9.91 -30.20
CA GLN A 744 7.19 9.60 -29.36
C GLN A 744 7.41 8.29 -28.59
N ASN A 745 6.98 8.24 -27.33
CA ASN A 745 7.19 7.15 -26.38
C ASN A 745 8.64 6.96 -25.88
N SER A 746 9.59 7.85 -26.20
CA SER A 746 10.88 7.87 -25.49
C SER A 746 10.65 8.00 -23.99
N ARG A 747 11.49 7.32 -23.22
CA ARG A 747 11.40 7.29 -21.75
C ARG A 747 12.08 8.51 -21.17
N VAL A 748 11.41 9.13 -20.21
CA VAL A 748 11.86 10.31 -19.49
C VAL A 748 12.09 9.90 -18.05
N TYR A 749 13.36 9.78 -17.65
CA TYR A 749 13.76 9.38 -16.30
C TYR A 749 14.04 10.62 -15.46
N PHE A 750 13.47 10.67 -14.26
CA PHE A 750 13.64 11.79 -13.33
C PHE A 750 14.82 11.49 -12.41
N CYS A 751 15.99 12.03 -12.74
CA CYS A 751 17.27 11.57 -12.16
C CYS A 751 17.78 12.44 -11.01
N GLY A 752 17.17 13.60 -10.73
CA GLY A 752 17.68 14.61 -9.81
C GLY A 752 17.96 14.12 -8.39
N GLY A 753 19.21 13.70 -8.11
CA GLY A 753 19.66 13.21 -6.80
C GLY A 753 19.20 11.80 -6.44
N GLN A 754 18.65 11.05 -7.40
CA GLN A 754 18.10 9.70 -7.20
C GLN A 754 18.97 8.60 -7.81
N LEU A 755 20.06 8.95 -8.50
CA LEU A 755 20.99 7.97 -9.04
C LEU A 755 21.94 7.47 -7.95
N MET A 756 22.04 6.15 -7.78
CA MET A 756 23.09 5.55 -6.97
C MET A 756 24.40 5.54 -7.77
N LEU A 757 25.50 5.91 -7.12
CA LEU A 757 26.85 5.79 -7.66
C LEU A 757 27.51 4.50 -7.22
N LYS A 758 27.97 3.72 -8.20
CA LYS A 758 28.79 2.53 -7.99
C LYS A 758 30.14 2.94 -7.39
N SER A 759 30.52 2.32 -6.28
CA SER A 759 31.78 2.66 -5.58
C SER A 759 33.06 2.31 -6.35
N GLU A 760 32.98 1.36 -7.29
CA GLU A 760 34.09 0.99 -8.16
C GLU A 760 34.33 2.02 -9.26
N GLU A 761 35.60 2.30 -9.49
CA GLU A 761 36.09 3.15 -10.57
C GLU A 761 36.60 2.28 -11.72
N TYR A 762 36.27 2.66 -12.94
CA TYR A 762 36.69 1.99 -14.17
C TYR A 762 37.56 2.92 -15.00
N ASN A 763 38.47 2.40 -15.81
CA ASN A 763 39.36 3.21 -16.62
C ASN A 763 38.75 3.50 -18.00
N GLU A 764 39.16 4.60 -18.63
CA GLU A 764 38.80 4.87 -20.03
C GLU A 764 39.12 3.67 -20.93
N GLY A 765 38.15 3.31 -21.77
CA GLY A 765 38.24 2.18 -22.70
C GLY A 765 37.67 0.87 -22.14
N ASP A 766 37.41 0.80 -20.84
CA ASP A 766 36.73 -0.34 -20.23
C ASP A 766 35.28 -0.45 -20.74
N LYS A 767 34.86 -1.70 -20.98
CA LYS A 767 33.48 -2.05 -21.32
C LYS A 767 32.86 -2.77 -20.15
N VAL A 768 32.10 -2.04 -19.35
CA VAL A 768 31.54 -2.55 -18.11
C VAL A 768 30.15 -3.12 -18.41
N ASP A 769 29.97 -4.43 -18.24
CA ASP A 769 28.63 -5.03 -18.25
C ASP A 769 27.97 -4.75 -16.90
N CYS A 770 26.89 -3.97 -16.92
CA CYS A 770 26.14 -3.57 -15.74
C CYS A 770 24.79 -4.30 -15.73
N ARG A 771 24.48 -5.03 -14.67
CA ARG A 771 23.20 -5.75 -14.49
C ARG A 771 22.52 -5.36 -13.20
N ILE A 772 21.21 -5.29 -13.22
CA ILE A 772 20.37 -5.07 -12.04
C ILE A 772 19.73 -6.40 -11.65
N ILE A 773 20.17 -6.94 -10.51
CA ILE A 773 19.60 -8.15 -9.92
C ILE A 773 18.58 -7.77 -8.86
N THR A 774 17.48 -8.50 -8.79
CA THR A 774 16.48 -8.32 -7.74
C THR A 774 16.60 -9.43 -6.71
N ARG A 775 16.28 -9.08 -5.46
CA ARG A 775 16.35 -10.01 -4.33
C ARG A 775 15.01 -10.08 -3.63
N THR A 776 14.46 -11.27 -3.46
CA THR A 776 13.33 -11.54 -2.59
C THR A 776 13.82 -12.03 -1.22
N SER A 777 12.91 -12.31 -0.29
CA SER A 777 13.26 -12.91 1.01
C SER A 777 13.87 -14.31 0.92
N THR A 778 13.73 -15.00 -0.22
CA THR A 778 14.10 -16.43 -0.38
C THR A 778 14.89 -16.75 -1.65
N ASN A 779 15.04 -15.79 -2.57
CA ASN A 779 15.72 -16.01 -3.86
C ASN A 779 16.43 -14.74 -4.33
N LEU A 780 17.54 -14.94 -5.02
CA LEU A 780 18.25 -13.91 -5.78
C LEU A 780 18.04 -14.20 -7.27
N LEU A 781 17.77 -13.16 -8.05
CA LEU A 781 17.65 -13.29 -9.50
C LEU A 781 18.94 -13.84 -10.08
N ASP A 782 18.84 -14.84 -10.95
CA ASP A 782 19.99 -15.31 -11.72
C ASP A 782 20.49 -14.18 -12.61
N ILE A 783 21.78 -13.93 -12.59
CA ILE A 783 22.39 -12.83 -13.34
C ILE A 783 22.21 -12.96 -14.85
N THR A 784 22.02 -14.18 -15.34
CA THR A 784 21.74 -14.45 -16.75
C THR A 784 20.35 -13.99 -17.18
N ASP A 785 19.42 -13.89 -16.23
CA ASP A 785 18.06 -13.37 -16.42
C ASP A 785 17.96 -11.87 -16.07
N ALA A 786 19.03 -11.26 -15.57
CA ALA A 786 19.06 -9.88 -15.13
C ALA A 786 19.11 -8.88 -16.31
N THR A 787 18.31 -7.82 -16.17
CA THR A 787 18.29 -6.70 -17.10
C THR A 787 19.44 -5.73 -16.82
N GLY A 788 19.91 -5.05 -17.85
CA GLY A 788 21.06 -4.17 -17.76
C GLY A 788 21.58 -3.71 -19.11
N ARG A 789 22.75 -3.08 -19.13
CA ARG A 789 23.43 -2.65 -20.35
C ARG A 789 24.94 -2.60 -20.16
N VAL A 790 25.65 -2.69 -21.27
CA VAL A 790 27.09 -2.41 -21.29
C VAL A 790 27.29 -0.90 -21.38
N VAL A 791 28.20 -0.38 -20.56
CA VAL A 791 28.65 1.02 -20.57
C VAL A 791 30.11 1.06 -21.00
N ASP A 792 30.39 1.79 -22.08
CA ASP A 792 31.75 2.09 -22.51
C ASP A 792 32.25 3.31 -21.71
N ILE A 793 33.31 3.14 -20.91
CA ILE A 793 33.85 4.20 -20.05
C ILE A 793 34.71 5.14 -20.89
N THR A 794 34.38 6.43 -20.84
CA THR A 794 35.01 7.47 -21.66
C THR A 794 35.83 8.47 -20.85
N GLY A 795 35.77 8.41 -19.52
CA GLY A 795 36.30 9.45 -18.64
C GLY A 795 35.44 10.71 -18.73
N ARG A 796 34.11 10.54 -18.75
CA ARG A 796 33.13 11.61 -18.99
C ARG A 796 33.30 12.80 -18.05
N ALA A 797 33.65 12.53 -16.79
CA ALA A 797 33.71 13.54 -15.74
C ALA A 797 34.87 14.55 -15.89
N ILE A 798 36.03 14.15 -16.43
CA ILE A 798 37.19 15.04 -16.60
C ILE A 798 37.09 15.90 -17.88
N ARG A 799 36.35 15.42 -18.89
CA ARG A 799 36.24 16.06 -20.19
C ARG A 799 35.55 17.43 -20.10
N PRO A 800 35.98 18.43 -20.89
CA PRO A 800 35.33 19.72 -20.92
C PRO A 800 33.91 19.60 -21.50
N TYR A 801 33.00 20.46 -21.05
CA TYR A 801 31.65 20.55 -21.63
C TYR A 801 31.70 21.00 -23.11
N PRO A 802 30.81 20.49 -23.97
CA PRO A 802 30.79 20.82 -25.39
C PRO A 802 30.41 22.29 -25.61
N PRO A 803 30.79 22.89 -26.74
CA PRO A 803 30.37 24.24 -27.09
C PRO A 803 28.85 24.33 -27.22
N ALA A 804 28.29 25.37 -26.64
CA ALA A 804 26.85 25.61 -26.57
C ALA A 804 26.43 26.69 -27.57
N ASN A 805 25.12 26.87 -27.75
CA ASN A 805 24.53 28.03 -28.43
C ASN A 805 25.12 28.29 -29.83
N VAL A 806 25.38 27.22 -30.57
CA VAL A 806 26.08 27.30 -31.85
C VAL A 806 25.16 27.87 -32.91
N THR A 807 25.53 29.03 -33.47
CA THR A 807 24.84 29.66 -34.59
C THR A 807 25.75 29.72 -35.80
N ILE A 808 25.15 29.51 -36.98
CA ILE A 808 25.84 29.61 -38.26
C ILE A 808 25.18 30.75 -39.03
N ASN A 809 25.93 31.82 -39.28
CA ASN A 809 25.41 33.09 -39.80
C ASN A 809 24.18 33.60 -39.00
N GLY A 810 24.21 33.45 -37.67
CA GLY A 810 23.15 33.87 -36.76
C GLY A 810 21.90 32.98 -36.71
N SER A 811 21.90 31.82 -37.39
CA SER A 811 20.79 30.86 -37.37
C SER A 811 21.19 29.53 -36.72
N TYR A 812 20.27 28.90 -36.00
CA TYR A 812 20.44 27.52 -35.50
C TYR A 812 20.13 26.51 -36.61
N TYR A 813 21.00 25.51 -36.77
CA TYR A 813 20.82 24.37 -37.69
C TYR A 813 20.32 24.73 -39.12
N PRO A 814 20.90 25.72 -39.84
CA PRO A 814 20.43 26.10 -41.18
C PRO A 814 20.66 24.97 -42.20
N SER A 815 19.66 24.68 -43.04
CA SER A 815 19.77 23.64 -44.07
C SER A 815 20.67 24.04 -45.26
N SER A 816 20.83 25.35 -45.50
CA SER A 816 21.70 25.89 -46.54
C SER A 816 22.14 27.32 -46.23
N ILE A 817 23.24 27.77 -46.84
CA ILE A 817 23.72 29.15 -46.72
C ILE A 817 23.90 29.76 -48.12
N ILE A 818 23.29 30.92 -48.33
CA ILE A 818 23.44 31.75 -49.53
C ILE A 818 24.35 32.92 -49.16
N GLY A 819 25.66 32.71 -49.27
CA GLY A 819 26.65 33.69 -48.85
C GLY A 819 28.05 33.34 -49.33
N LYS A 820 28.98 34.29 -49.16
CA LYS A 820 30.39 34.08 -49.45
C LYS A 820 31.17 33.59 -48.22
N THR A 821 30.62 33.77 -47.03
CA THR A 821 31.29 33.43 -45.77
C THR A 821 30.36 32.65 -44.86
N ILE A 822 30.97 31.78 -44.06
CA ILE A 822 30.36 31.11 -42.92
C ILE A 822 31.01 31.67 -41.67
N GLU A 823 30.18 32.25 -40.81
CA GLU A 823 30.51 32.66 -39.46
C GLU A 823 29.85 31.69 -38.49
N ILE A 824 30.67 31.00 -37.71
CA ILE A 824 30.24 30.05 -36.68
C ILE A 824 30.52 30.73 -35.34
N ASN A 825 29.48 31.00 -34.58
CA ASN A 825 29.58 31.56 -33.23
C ASN A 825 29.02 30.55 -32.23
N TRP A 826 29.61 30.47 -31.04
CA TRP A 826 29.14 29.60 -29.97
C TRP A 826 29.31 30.26 -28.62
N SER A 827 28.78 29.63 -27.58
CA SER A 827 28.96 30.04 -26.19
C SER A 827 29.84 29.06 -25.44
N SER A 828 30.67 29.63 -24.58
CA SER A 828 31.60 28.95 -23.70
C SER A 828 30.92 28.31 -22.49
N ARG A 829 31.53 27.23 -21.99
CA ARG A 829 31.00 26.38 -20.90
C ARG A 829 32.10 26.05 -19.90
N ASN A 830 31.70 25.72 -18.67
CA ASN A 830 32.64 25.43 -17.59
C ASN A 830 32.09 24.42 -16.59
N ARG A 831 32.65 23.21 -16.59
CA ARG A 831 32.16 22.13 -15.71
C ARG A 831 32.36 22.45 -14.24
N LEU A 832 33.42 23.18 -13.90
CA LEU A 832 33.80 23.50 -12.52
C LEU A 832 32.96 24.63 -11.90
N GLN A 833 32.23 25.39 -12.70
CA GLN A 833 31.28 26.43 -12.22
C GLN A 833 29.83 25.97 -12.28
N GLN A 834 29.52 25.01 -13.14
CA GLN A 834 28.17 24.48 -13.34
C GLN A 834 27.93 23.25 -12.46
N THR A 835 28.17 23.37 -11.16
CA THR A 835 28.18 22.26 -10.18
C THR A 835 27.01 22.26 -9.19
N SER A 836 26.19 23.32 -9.15
CA SER A 836 25.00 23.39 -8.29
C SER A 836 23.98 24.39 -8.83
N GLY A 837 22.73 24.27 -8.39
CA GLY A 837 21.65 25.19 -8.74
C GLY A 837 21.00 24.90 -10.10
N ILE A 838 20.54 25.98 -10.75
CA ILE A 838 19.87 25.94 -12.06
C ILE A 838 20.90 25.56 -13.12
N MET A 839 20.69 24.44 -13.81
CA MET A 839 21.58 24.03 -14.88
C MET A 839 21.46 24.99 -16.06
N VAL A 840 22.59 25.24 -16.70
CA VAL A 840 22.63 26.09 -17.89
C VAL A 840 22.27 25.23 -19.11
N GLY A 841 21.29 25.65 -19.90
CA GLY A 841 20.88 25.00 -21.14
C GLY A 841 21.85 25.23 -22.30
N TRP A 842 21.70 24.48 -23.39
CA TRP A 842 22.52 24.64 -24.60
C TRP A 842 22.28 25.97 -25.31
N TYR A 843 21.07 26.54 -25.26
CA TYR A 843 20.73 27.81 -25.93
C TYR A 843 21.05 29.06 -25.09
N GLU A 844 21.70 28.91 -23.94
CA GLU A 844 22.06 30.03 -23.07
C GLU A 844 23.45 30.58 -23.40
N GLY A 845 23.71 31.82 -22.96
CA GLY A 845 24.94 32.54 -23.25
C GLY A 845 26.19 32.03 -22.51
N ASP A 846 27.29 32.76 -22.69
CA ASP A 846 28.60 32.40 -22.17
C ASP A 846 28.65 32.21 -20.64
N VAL A 847 29.31 31.11 -20.24
CA VAL A 847 29.85 30.93 -18.90
C VAL A 847 31.37 31.12 -18.97
N THR A 848 31.96 31.73 -17.95
CA THR A 848 33.42 31.94 -17.88
C THR A 848 34.18 30.67 -18.28
N VAL A 849 34.96 30.72 -19.37
CA VAL A 849 35.69 29.56 -19.92
C VAL A 849 36.50 28.87 -18.83
N GLU A 850 36.39 27.54 -18.77
CA GLU A 850 37.21 26.74 -17.86
C GLU A 850 38.69 26.87 -18.21
N ASN A 851 39.54 27.05 -17.19
CA ASN A 851 40.96 27.27 -17.41
C ASN A 851 41.59 26.14 -18.24
N GLY A 852 42.25 26.51 -19.34
CA GLY A 852 42.90 25.61 -20.28
C GLY A 852 42.01 25.06 -21.40
N VAL A 853 40.72 25.40 -21.45
CA VAL A 853 39.83 25.00 -22.55
C VAL A 853 40.09 25.82 -23.82
N LYS A 854 40.17 25.13 -24.95
CA LYS A 854 40.20 25.67 -26.32
C LYS A 854 39.14 24.97 -27.17
N TYR A 855 38.93 25.38 -28.42
CA TYR A 855 37.93 24.81 -29.31
C TYR A 855 38.55 24.26 -30.59
N ARG A 856 38.19 23.03 -30.97
CA ARG A 856 38.60 22.44 -32.25
C ARG A 856 37.47 22.56 -33.25
N VAL A 857 37.78 23.15 -34.40
CA VAL A 857 36.87 23.37 -35.51
C VAL A 857 37.32 22.51 -36.68
N ILE A 858 36.45 21.60 -37.11
CA ILE A 858 36.65 20.77 -38.30
C ILE A 858 35.58 21.09 -39.33
N LEU A 859 36.01 21.53 -40.51
CA LEU A 859 35.14 21.83 -41.63
C LEU A 859 35.45 20.88 -42.79
N ARG A 860 34.43 20.16 -43.28
CA ARG A 860 34.57 19.25 -44.42
C ARG A 860 33.60 19.65 -45.53
N HIS A 861 34.07 19.62 -46.77
CA HIS A 861 33.21 19.76 -47.94
C HIS A 861 33.22 18.45 -48.72
N PHE A 862 32.04 17.84 -48.88
CA PHE A 862 31.91 16.42 -49.18
C PHE A 862 32.75 15.58 -48.19
N SER A 863 33.69 14.78 -48.69
CA SER A 863 34.64 13.99 -47.89
C SER A 863 35.95 14.71 -47.59
N ASN A 864 36.19 15.90 -48.14
CA ASN A 864 37.48 16.60 -48.02
C ASN A 864 37.52 17.49 -46.78
N VAL A 865 38.53 17.30 -45.92
CA VAL A 865 38.80 18.19 -44.79
C VAL A 865 39.42 19.49 -45.31
N LEU A 866 38.73 20.60 -45.09
CA LEU A 866 39.19 21.94 -45.46
C LEU A 866 39.91 22.64 -44.29
N VAL A 867 39.38 22.45 -43.09
CA VAL A 867 39.92 23.03 -41.85
C VAL A 867 39.90 21.96 -40.77
N ASP A 868 41.00 21.88 -40.03
CA ASP A 868 41.13 21.20 -38.75
C ASP A 868 42.09 22.03 -37.90
N THR A 869 41.54 22.90 -37.05
CA THR A 869 42.32 23.88 -36.29
C THR A 869 41.77 24.05 -34.88
N ILE A 870 42.63 24.57 -33.99
CA ILE A 870 42.29 24.91 -32.60
C ILE A 870 42.27 26.43 -32.46
N VAL A 871 41.19 26.96 -31.89
CA VAL A 871 40.98 28.39 -31.62
C VAL A 871 40.66 28.63 -30.14
N GLU A 872 40.94 29.83 -29.65
CA GLU A 872 40.65 30.24 -28.27
C GLU A 872 39.36 31.06 -28.16
N GLU A 873 39.06 31.84 -29.21
CA GLU A 873 37.87 32.67 -29.27
C GLU A 873 36.63 31.84 -29.65
N PRO A 874 35.44 32.15 -29.11
CA PRO A 874 34.20 31.42 -29.39
C PRO A 874 33.55 31.81 -30.74
N CYS A 875 34.38 32.03 -31.76
CA CYS A 875 34.02 32.48 -33.08
C CYS A 875 34.98 31.91 -34.13
N PHE A 876 34.45 31.50 -35.28
CA PHE A 876 35.25 31.11 -36.43
C PHE A 876 34.63 31.60 -37.73
N LEU A 877 35.46 32.24 -38.58
CA LEU A 877 35.03 32.75 -39.88
C LEU A 877 35.78 32.02 -41.00
N PHE A 878 35.02 31.53 -41.98
CA PHE A 878 35.53 30.80 -43.13
C PHE A 878 34.93 31.31 -44.44
N ASP A 879 35.77 31.48 -45.46
CA ASP A 879 35.34 31.87 -46.80
C ASP A 879 34.91 30.63 -47.60
N ILE A 880 33.65 30.61 -48.05
CA ILE A 880 33.06 29.54 -48.87
C ILE A 880 32.82 29.97 -50.32
N SER A 881 33.25 31.17 -50.72
CA SER A 881 32.97 31.75 -52.03
C SER A 881 33.49 30.91 -53.21
N HIS A 882 34.52 30.11 -52.97
CA HIS A 882 35.16 29.22 -53.94
C HIS A 882 34.62 27.78 -53.90
N LEU A 883 33.72 27.45 -52.97
CA LEU A 883 33.18 26.09 -52.84
C LEU A 883 32.06 25.82 -53.87
N LYS A 884 32.12 24.62 -54.44
CA LYS A 884 31.06 24.08 -55.33
C LYS A 884 29.81 23.76 -54.54
N LYS A 885 28.65 23.68 -55.22
CA LYS A 885 27.41 23.23 -54.57
C LYS A 885 27.56 21.82 -53.99
N GLY A 886 27.34 21.66 -52.70
CA GLY A 886 27.50 20.38 -52.02
C GLY A 886 27.31 20.42 -50.50
N ASP A 887 27.43 19.25 -49.90
CA ASP A 887 27.32 19.05 -48.45
C ASP A 887 28.55 19.60 -47.74
N PHE A 888 28.31 20.47 -46.76
CA PHE A 888 29.30 21.06 -45.89
C PHE A 888 29.05 20.61 -44.46
N HIS A 889 30.02 19.91 -43.89
CA HIS A 889 29.95 19.33 -42.56
C HIS A 889 30.76 20.19 -41.60
N ILE A 890 30.13 20.57 -40.48
CA ILE A 890 30.74 21.32 -39.39
C ILE A 890 30.80 20.41 -38.18
N GLU A 891 31.98 20.28 -37.59
CA GLU A 891 32.20 19.60 -36.31
C GLU A 891 32.94 20.54 -35.37
N LEU A 892 32.39 20.73 -34.18
CA LEU A 892 32.91 21.64 -33.16
C LEU A 892 32.95 20.93 -31.80
N SER A 893 34.08 21.05 -31.10
CA SER A 893 34.31 20.42 -29.79
C SER A 893 35.21 21.27 -28.90
N SER A 894 35.09 21.08 -27.58
CA SER A 894 35.97 21.70 -26.59
C SER A 894 37.17 20.77 -26.32
N ILE A 895 38.36 21.32 -26.11
CA ILE A 895 39.59 20.58 -25.82
C ILE A 895 40.26 21.13 -24.58
N LYS A 896 40.67 20.25 -23.67
CA LYS A 896 41.50 20.57 -22.50
C LYS A 896 42.51 19.46 -22.27
N ASN A 897 43.80 19.78 -22.17
CA ASN A 897 44.88 18.80 -21.98
C ASN A 897 44.79 17.61 -22.97
N ASP A 898 44.58 17.91 -24.26
CA ASP A 898 44.37 16.93 -25.35
C ASP A 898 43.10 16.05 -25.23
N LEU A 899 42.26 16.26 -24.21
CA LEU A 899 40.96 15.62 -24.07
C LEU A 899 39.86 16.45 -24.73
N GLU A 900 39.19 15.85 -25.72
CA GLU A 900 38.00 16.41 -26.35
C GLU A 900 36.74 16.22 -25.48
N SER A 901 35.76 17.11 -25.64
CA SER A 901 34.44 17.00 -25.02
C SER A 901 33.77 15.67 -25.39
N SER A 902 33.01 15.08 -24.46
CA SER A 902 32.35 13.78 -24.64
C SER A 902 31.44 13.77 -25.87
N GLN A 903 30.63 14.82 -26.03
CA GLN A 903 29.84 15.07 -27.24
C GLN A 903 30.43 16.20 -28.08
N LYS A 904 30.05 16.25 -29.36
CA LYS A 904 30.51 17.27 -30.31
C LYS A 904 29.32 17.81 -31.08
N PHE A 905 29.28 19.13 -31.29
CA PHE A 905 28.31 19.70 -32.20
C PHE A 905 28.64 19.25 -33.62
N LYS A 906 27.65 18.67 -34.31
CA LYS A 906 27.75 18.23 -35.70
C LYS A 906 26.55 18.75 -36.47
N HIS A 907 26.82 19.43 -37.58
CA HIS A 907 25.76 19.90 -38.47
C HIS A 907 26.19 19.80 -39.93
N THR A 908 25.25 19.42 -40.80
CA THR A 908 25.46 19.34 -42.25
C THR A 908 24.51 20.29 -42.95
N LEU A 909 25.05 21.11 -43.85
CA LEU A 909 24.29 22.10 -44.60
C LEU A 909 24.78 22.19 -46.05
N ASN A 910 23.95 22.68 -46.94
CA ASN A 910 24.34 22.89 -48.34
C ASN A 910 24.99 24.27 -48.54
N VAL A 911 26.18 24.28 -49.14
CA VAL A 911 26.92 25.50 -49.53
C VAL A 911 27.19 25.51 -51.03
N GLY A 912 27.65 26.63 -51.57
CA GLY A 912 28.15 26.76 -52.93
C GLY A 912 27.10 27.18 -53.98
N LYS A 913 27.57 27.60 -55.16
CA LYS A 913 26.72 27.99 -56.29
C LYS A 913 26.43 26.80 -57.22
N ASP A 914 25.27 26.83 -57.87
CA ASP A 914 24.94 25.89 -58.95
C ASP A 914 26.04 25.93 -60.04
N ILE A 915 26.36 24.76 -60.59
CA ILE A 915 27.29 24.65 -61.71
C ILE A 915 26.60 25.23 -62.94
N GLU A 916 27.05 26.39 -63.42
CA GLU A 916 26.60 26.95 -64.70
C GLU A 916 27.34 26.27 -65.85
N PHE A 917 26.61 25.50 -66.65
CA PHE A 917 27.13 24.94 -67.90
C PHE A 917 27.01 25.99 -69.01
N ILE A 918 28.11 26.67 -69.35
CA ILE A 918 28.16 27.53 -70.54
C ILE A 918 28.41 26.63 -71.75
N PHE A 919 27.39 26.39 -72.56
CA PHE A 919 27.55 25.74 -73.86
C PHE A 919 28.11 26.75 -74.86
N ASP A 920 29.35 26.57 -75.28
CA ASP A 920 29.89 27.24 -76.47
C ASP A 920 29.15 26.72 -77.72
N LYS A 921 28.58 27.65 -78.50
CA LYS A 921 27.76 27.33 -79.68
C LYS A 921 28.58 27.02 -80.94
N GLU A 922 29.90 27.21 -80.94
CA GLU A 922 30.71 27.05 -82.17
C GLU A 922 31.43 25.71 -82.33
N HIS A 923 31.65 24.92 -81.27
CA HIS A 923 32.40 23.65 -81.37
C HIS A 923 31.61 22.44 -80.83
N LYS A 924 30.79 21.83 -81.69
CA LYS A 924 29.84 20.75 -81.33
C LYS A 924 30.43 19.34 -81.07
N THR A 925 31.74 19.20 -80.80
CA THR A 925 32.34 17.87 -80.56
C THR A 925 33.43 17.79 -79.50
N GLU A 926 33.81 18.88 -78.83
CA GLU A 926 34.77 18.83 -77.73
C GLU A 926 34.28 19.64 -76.52
N LEU A 927 34.23 18.99 -75.36
CA LEU A 927 34.04 19.64 -74.05
C LEU A 927 35.40 20.22 -73.65
N GLU A 928 35.64 21.50 -73.94
CA GLU A 928 36.81 22.21 -73.44
C GLU A 928 36.50 22.78 -72.04
N PHE A 929 37.22 22.30 -71.04
CA PHE A 929 37.11 22.77 -69.65
C PHE A 929 38.07 23.93 -69.48
N ILE A 930 37.59 25.17 -69.58
CA ILE A 930 38.37 26.33 -69.17
C ILE A 930 38.08 26.57 -67.69
N PHE A 931 39.08 26.31 -66.87
CA PHE A 931 39.13 26.77 -65.49
C PHE A 931 39.64 28.22 -65.53
N GLU A 932 38.82 29.18 -65.14
CA GLU A 932 39.35 30.47 -64.70
C GLU A 932 39.70 30.35 -63.20
N ASP A 933 40.94 30.71 -62.88
CA ASP A 933 41.58 30.63 -61.55
C ASP A 933 40.79 31.34 -60.44
#